data_AF-A0A3D3MD81-F1
#
_entry.id   AF-A0A3D3MD81-F1
#
_cell.length_a   1.000
_cell.length_b   1.000
_cell.length_c   1.000
_cell.angle_alpha   90.00
_cell.angle_beta   90.00
_cell.angle_gamma   90.00
#
_symmetry.space_group_name_H-M   'P 1'
#
loop_
_entity.id
_entity.type
_entity.pdbx_description
1 polymer ?
#
loop_
_entity_poly.entity_id
_entity_poly.type
_entity_poly.pdbx_seq_one_letter_code
_entity_poly.pdbx_strand_id
1 'polypeptide(L)'
;MYKINVMKTLFRHTGYRLFTQREKECQKKVSFSYILNPDGSLRWFWNTNSNKPLFLKFYNAVTTKGKLFRLAINVIFSLRLQRFFFKKENVYYTKRENPLFDIENDWAVFTGTVGPNNKDLLFANGSFYKIANTEKAKKLLKNESENSKYVDKSKFYTIPKAVLHTDSVLQLSDISDGGRRQNTFGEVHAKALQGIKDSYQGMCKISDWSYFQELREKFENINDHRIPAGLTKKVNSVLAKINEEEKILRVFSHGDFTSWNCYTKGNILAIYDWEMASRERSKAFDFFHFIIQNGILISRKPWKEILKEIKVKNTITFNMDPQELDKYLKFYLITNILFYLNLYAEQEKWHMQIQWLLRTWSEALNFFLIETYTERELLIMDIFDELSQMNYATLKLNDEEPEKLNLNSDLDIVLPSREAKQLILYLSQHSLVKNICVVKKSFMKSVRIINHQNEILNLDLISQFKWKYLQILNTDKILKNRQKNRLGIYKVSDTDTARFIDLFYSLNIFQIPPKYESFVSKQLKMEKIKDAKAEVHVLKKQSYNRGLKFLKNLFFYIKDTFAEKGFIITFSGVDGAGKSTVISEVSELIEKRFRRPVIVLRHRPSLLPILSVYIKGNEKAKQDVLNSLPRQGQNRSAIASLLRFSYYYIDYIFGQFIIYLKYVLRGKIVLYDRYYFDFIADGRRSNIQLPKTLTEAGYHLLLKAKFNFFLYASPEEILSRKKELSYHSICSLTKEYSQLFSRLDKQNRKSKYLSIENINLNTTVSSIMNTIITAR
;
A
#
# COMPACT_ATOMS: atom_id res chain seq x y z
N MET A 1 5.53 44.59 -14.55
CA MET A 1 4.96 44.50 -15.90
C MET A 1 3.96 43.34 -16.05
N TYR A 2 4.32 42.10 -15.70
CA TYR A 2 3.44 40.90 -15.80
C TYR A 2 2.03 41.07 -15.19
N LYS A 3 1.91 41.57 -13.94
CA LYS A 3 0.61 41.75 -13.24
C LYS A 3 -0.37 42.62 -14.02
N ILE A 4 0.11 43.72 -14.58
CA ILE A 4 -0.73 44.68 -15.30
C ILE A 4 -1.18 44.11 -16.64
N ASN A 5 -0.36 43.27 -17.29
CA ASN A 5 -0.77 42.58 -18.51
C ASN A 5 -1.93 41.59 -18.23
N VAL A 6 -1.88 40.84 -17.13
CA VAL A 6 -3.00 39.98 -16.71
C VAL A 6 -4.28 40.80 -16.51
N MET A 7 -4.18 41.92 -15.79
CA MET A 7 -5.33 42.84 -15.60
C MET A 7 -5.84 43.38 -16.94
N LYS A 8 -4.96 43.84 -17.84
CA LYS A 8 -5.33 44.37 -19.16
C LYS A 8 -6.12 43.35 -19.98
N THR A 9 -5.68 42.09 -20.02
CA THR A 9 -6.35 41.02 -20.76
C THR A 9 -7.75 40.77 -20.21
N LEU A 10 -7.88 40.62 -18.89
CA LEU A 10 -9.17 40.38 -18.24
C LEU A 10 -10.18 41.49 -18.50
N PHE A 11 -9.78 42.75 -18.27
CA PHE A 11 -10.70 43.87 -18.37
C PHE A 11 -11.15 44.15 -19.81
N ARG A 12 -10.36 43.75 -20.82
CA ARG A 12 -10.71 43.86 -22.24
C ARG A 12 -12.05 43.17 -22.56
N HIS A 13 -12.36 42.08 -21.87
CA HIS A 13 -13.60 41.31 -22.04
C HIS A 13 -14.79 41.86 -21.23
N THR A 14 -14.55 42.83 -20.34
CA THR A 14 -15.57 43.37 -19.42
C THR A 14 -16.08 44.77 -19.79
N GLY A 15 -15.64 45.30 -20.93
CA GLY A 15 -15.99 46.65 -21.38
C GLY A 15 -15.00 47.74 -20.97
N TYR A 16 -13.81 47.39 -20.48
CA TYR A 16 -12.77 48.33 -20.06
C TYR A 16 -11.46 48.12 -20.81
N ARG A 17 -10.67 49.19 -21.00
CA ARG A 17 -9.26 49.09 -21.43
C ARG A 17 -8.40 49.74 -20.37
N LEU A 18 -7.37 49.03 -19.91
CA LEU A 18 -6.45 49.49 -18.86
C LEU A 18 -5.11 49.95 -19.45
N PHE A 19 -4.52 50.97 -18.82
CA PHE A 19 -3.26 51.62 -19.19
C PHE A 19 -2.39 51.81 -17.95
N THR A 20 -1.06 51.73 -18.15
CA THR A 20 -0.05 51.89 -17.09
C THR A 20 0.22 53.35 -16.75
N GLN A 21 0.07 54.23 -17.73
CA GLN A 21 0.27 55.67 -17.63
C GLN A 21 -0.93 56.38 -18.27
N ARG A 22 -1.10 57.66 -17.94
CA ARG A 22 -2.14 58.50 -18.54
C ARG A 22 -1.65 58.92 -19.93
N GLU A 23 -2.28 58.37 -20.96
CA GLU A 23 -1.98 58.65 -22.37
C GLU A 23 -2.99 59.65 -22.97
N LYS A 24 -4.19 59.76 -22.40
CA LYS A 24 -5.27 60.66 -22.87
C LYS A 24 -6.02 61.30 -21.70
N GLU A 25 -6.57 62.49 -21.90
CA GLU A 25 -7.33 63.18 -20.84
C GLU A 25 -8.58 62.42 -20.40
N CYS A 26 -9.24 61.73 -21.34
CA CYS A 26 -10.44 60.92 -21.10
C CYS A 26 -10.20 59.67 -20.24
N GLN A 27 -8.95 59.35 -19.88
CA GLN A 27 -8.62 58.22 -19.02
C GLN A 27 -8.76 58.59 -17.54
N LYS A 28 -9.57 57.81 -16.81
CA LYS A 28 -9.74 57.94 -15.36
C LYS A 28 -8.74 57.08 -14.61
N LYS A 29 -8.32 57.51 -13.42
CA LYS A 29 -7.39 56.79 -12.54
C LYS A 29 -8.14 55.91 -11.55
N VAL A 30 -7.69 54.68 -11.35
CA VAL A 30 -8.21 53.75 -10.34
C VAL A 30 -7.06 52.96 -9.70
N SER A 31 -7.26 52.48 -8.47
CA SER A 31 -6.27 51.70 -7.72
C SER A 31 -6.79 50.30 -7.42
N PHE A 32 -5.99 49.26 -7.66
CA PHE A 32 -6.33 47.87 -7.34
C PHE A 32 -5.42 47.30 -6.27
N SER A 33 -6.01 46.75 -5.21
CA SER A 33 -5.30 45.98 -4.18
C SER A 33 -5.19 44.53 -4.60
N TYR A 34 -4.15 43.83 -4.14
CA TYR A 34 -3.92 42.44 -4.56
C TYR A 34 -3.21 41.55 -3.54
N ILE A 35 -3.35 40.24 -3.74
CA ILE A 35 -2.63 39.16 -3.08
C ILE A 35 -1.98 38.28 -4.16
N LEU A 36 -0.71 37.90 -3.94
CA LEU A 36 0.06 37.05 -4.86
C LEU A 36 0.08 35.60 -4.39
N ASN A 37 0.28 34.69 -5.34
CA ASN A 37 0.68 33.32 -5.07
C ASN A 37 2.15 33.27 -4.60
N PRO A 38 2.60 32.16 -3.97
CA PRO A 38 4.00 31.99 -3.56
C PRO A 38 5.03 32.13 -4.69
N ASP A 39 4.62 31.87 -5.94
CA ASP A 39 5.44 32.04 -7.15
C ASP A 39 5.46 33.48 -7.69
N GLY A 40 4.78 34.42 -7.02
CA GLY A 40 4.71 35.83 -7.41
C GLY A 40 3.62 36.16 -8.44
N SER A 41 2.90 35.16 -8.96
CA SER A 41 1.75 35.39 -9.85
C SER A 41 0.57 36.05 -9.10
N LEU A 42 -0.27 36.78 -9.83
CA LEU A 42 -1.46 37.41 -9.26
C LEU A 42 -2.46 36.31 -8.86
N ARG A 43 -2.95 36.31 -7.62
CA ARG A 43 -3.97 35.36 -7.15
C ARG A 43 -5.33 36.02 -7.03
N TRP A 44 -5.40 37.08 -6.24
CA TRP A 44 -6.61 37.87 -6.03
C TRP A 44 -6.31 39.33 -6.24
N PHE A 45 -7.25 40.06 -6.82
CA PHE A 45 -7.20 41.52 -6.83
C PHE A 45 -8.60 42.11 -6.83
N TRP A 46 -8.74 43.33 -6.33
CA TRP A 46 -10.02 43.99 -6.12
C TRP A 46 -9.86 45.50 -6.15
N ASN A 47 -10.97 46.23 -6.26
CA ASN A 47 -10.96 47.68 -6.11
C ASN A 47 -10.42 48.09 -4.73
N THR A 48 -9.39 48.94 -4.67
CA THR A 48 -8.79 49.38 -3.39
C THR A 48 -9.81 50.04 -2.47
N ASN A 49 -10.82 50.69 -3.04
CA ASN A 49 -11.89 51.37 -2.30
C ASN A 49 -13.03 50.43 -1.87
N SER A 50 -12.92 49.12 -2.15
CA SER A 50 -13.96 48.15 -1.80
C SER A 50 -14.14 48.08 -0.28
N ASN A 51 -15.38 48.27 0.17
CA ASN A 51 -15.72 48.20 1.60
C ASN A 51 -15.87 46.76 2.08
N LYS A 52 -16.05 45.82 1.15
CA LYS A 52 -16.27 44.41 1.43
C LYS A 52 -15.11 43.55 0.92
N PRO A 53 -14.68 42.51 1.66
CA PRO A 53 -13.67 41.55 1.21
C PRO A 53 -14.26 40.54 0.22
N LEU A 54 -14.76 41.00 -0.92
CA LEU A 54 -15.48 40.17 -1.90
C LEU A 54 -14.64 39.01 -2.45
N PHE A 55 -13.31 39.13 -2.46
CA PHE A 55 -12.43 38.04 -2.87
C PHE A 55 -12.57 36.78 -1.99
N LEU A 56 -13.11 36.91 -0.77
CA LEU A 56 -13.40 35.77 0.09
C LEU A 56 -14.53 34.87 -0.48
N LYS A 57 -15.33 35.34 -1.43
CA LYS A 57 -16.33 34.51 -2.14
C LYS A 57 -15.65 33.38 -2.94
N PHE A 58 -14.39 33.55 -3.36
CA PHE A 58 -13.59 32.52 -4.03
C PHE A 58 -12.81 31.62 -3.05
N TYR A 59 -12.84 31.92 -1.75
CA TYR A 59 -11.99 31.27 -0.77
C TYR A 59 -12.73 30.17 -0.01
N ASN A 60 -12.26 28.93 -0.15
CA ASN A 60 -12.81 27.79 0.55
C ASN A 60 -12.29 27.70 2.02
N ALA A 61 -13.01 28.35 2.95
CA ALA A 61 -12.66 28.43 4.37
C ALA A 61 -13.17 27.24 5.21
N VAL A 62 -12.96 26.00 4.75
CA VAL A 62 -13.44 24.80 5.46
C VAL A 62 -12.54 24.42 6.65
N THR A 63 -11.22 24.60 6.53
CA THR A 63 -10.25 24.24 7.58
C THR A 63 -10.23 25.28 8.71
N THR A 64 -9.77 24.90 9.90
CA THR A 64 -9.60 25.83 11.04
C THR A 64 -8.70 27.02 10.68
N LYS A 65 -7.57 26.75 10.01
CA LYS A 65 -6.68 27.79 9.46
C LYS A 65 -7.41 28.70 8.47
N GLY A 66 -8.25 28.14 7.60
CA GLY A 66 -9.03 28.92 6.65
C GLY A 66 -10.11 29.77 7.32
N LYS A 67 -10.77 29.27 8.36
CA LYS A 67 -11.73 30.03 9.17
C LYS A 67 -11.05 31.22 9.87
N LEU A 68 -9.88 31.00 10.46
CA LEU A 68 -9.06 32.06 11.07
C LEU A 68 -8.63 33.12 10.06
N PHE A 69 -8.16 32.70 8.87
CA PHE A 69 -7.82 33.63 7.79
C PHE A 69 -9.03 34.47 7.38
N ARG A 70 -10.20 33.85 7.17
CA ARG A 70 -11.44 34.54 6.83
C ARG A 70 -11.83 35.56 7.91
N LEU A 71 -11.75 35.18 9.18
CA LEU A 71 -12.02 36.07 10.31
C LEU A 71 -11.08 37.28 10.32
N ALA A 72 -9.77 37.05 10.18
CA ALA A 72 -8.76 38.10 10.15
C ALA A 72 -9.00 39.11 9.02
N ILE A 73 -9.29 38.62 7.80
CA ILE A 73 -9.61 39.47 6.66
C ILE A 73 -10.88 40.30 6.91
N ASN A 74 -11.93 39.70 7.47
CA ASN A 74 -13.15 40.42 7.82
C ASN A 74 -12.86 41.55 8.82
N VAL A 75 -12.06 41.28 9.86
CA VAL A 75 -11.64 42.30 10.85
C VAL A 75 -10.87 43.44 10.18
N ILE A 76 -9.92 43.14 9.29
CA ILE A 76 -9.15 44.15 8.56
C ILE A 76 -10.08 45.08 7.75
N PHE A 77 -11.09 44.52 7.07
CA PHE A 77 -12.03 45.31 6.28
C PHE A 77 -13.01 46.10 7.17
N SER A 78 -13.53 45.51 8.24
CA SER A 78 -14.40 46.20 9.21
C SER A 78 -13.71 47.39 9.87
N LEU A 79 -12.41 47.29 10.16
CA LEU A 79 -11.60 48.37 10.73
C LEU A 79 -10.99 49.32 9.68
N ARG A 80 -11.26 49.12 8.39
CA ARG A 80 -10.69 49.90 7.27
C ARG A 80 -9.16 49.98 7.26
N LEU A 81 -8.50 48.89 7.66
CA LEU A 81 -7.03 48.80 7.73
C LEU A 81 -6.39 48.27 6.43
N GLN A 82 -7.12 48.21 5.32
CA GLN A 82 -6.66 47.54 4.09
C GLN A 82 -5.33 48.10 3.57
N ARG A 83 -5.10 49.41 3.75
CA ARG A 83 -3.90 50.11 3.27
C ARG A 83 -2.60 49.64 3.93
N PHE A 84 -2.67 49.08 5.13
CA PHE A 84 -1.49 48.59 5.86
C PHE A 84 -1.15 47.14 5.51
N PHE A 85 -2.13 46.35 5.07
CA PHE A 85 -1.96 44.91 4.84
C PHE A 85 -1.83 44.53 3.37
N PHE A 86 -2.34 45.34 2.44
CA PHE A 86 -2.35 45.00 1.01
C PHE A 86 -1.61 46.02 0.16
N LYS A 87 -0.81 45.51 -0.78
CA LYS A 87 -0.18 46.31 -1.82
C LYS A 87 -1.24 46.75 -2.83
N LYS A 88 -1.04 47.93 -3.42
CA LYS A 88 -1.89 48.49 -4.47
C LYS A 88 -1.10 48.81 -5.74
N GLU A 89 -1.75 48.70 -6.89
CA GLU A 89 -1.27 49.23 -8.17
C GLU A 89 -2.22 50.32 -8.66
N ASN A 90 -1.69 51.40 -9.22
CA ASN A 90 -2.48 52.42 -9.90
C ASN A 90 -2.54 52.12 -11.40
N VAL A 91 -3.73 52.18 -11.98
CA VAL A 91 -3.94 52.04 -13.41
C VAL A 91 -4.88 53.12 -13.91
N TYR A 92 -4.82 53.39 -15.22
CA TYR A 92 -5.74 54.29 -15.90
C TYR A 92 -6.67 53.48 -16.78
N TYR A 93 -7.92 53.91 -16.97
CA TYR A 93 -8.87 53.16 -17.78
C TYR A 93 -9.74 54.04 -18.67
N THR A 94 -10.20 53.44 -19.77
CA THR A 94 -11.33 53.94 -20.57
C THR A 94 -12.48 52.95 -20.52
N LYS A 95 -13.70 53.48 -20.52
CA LYS A 95 -14.97 52.73 -20.52
C LYS A 95 -15.51 52.64 -21.94
N ARG A 96 -15.95 51.45 -22.37
CA ARG A 96 -16.71 51.26 -23.61
C ARG A 96 -18.21 51.44 -23.34
N GLU A 97 -19.01 51.50 -24.40
CA GLU A 97 -20.47 51.43 -24.30
C GLU A 97 -20.86 50.13 -23.57
N ASN A 98 -21.67 50.25 -22.50
CA ASN A 98 -22.21 49.17 -21.68
C ASN A 98 -21.17 48.19 -21.08
N PRO A 99 -20.36 48.60 -20.08
CA PRO A 99 -19.51 47.67 -19.34
C PRO A 99 -20.34 46.71 -18.48
N LEU A 100 -19.82 45.51 -18.23
CA LEU A 100 -20.53 44.46 -17.49
C LEU A 100 -20.76 44.79 -16.00
N PHE A 101 -19.92 45.67 -15.44
CA PHE A 101 -19.99 46.13 -14.06
C PHE A 101 -19.35 47.51 -13.94
N ASP A 102 -19.56 48.17 -12.80
CA ASP A 102 -18.87 49.43 -12.51
C ASP A 102 -17.52 49.17 -11.83
N ILE A 103 -16.44 49.59 -12.48
CA ILE A 103 -15.07 49.42 -12.00
C ILE A 103 -14.78 50.24 -10.73
N GLU A 104 -15.56 51.28 -10.45
CA GLU A 104 -15.42 52.12 -9.24
C GLU A 104 -16.14 51.52 -8.01
N ASN A 105 -16.98 50.49 -8.19
CA ASN A 105 -17.74 49.84 -7.12
C ASN A 105 -17.00 48.66 -6.44
N ASP A 106 -17.66 47.99 -5.49
CA ASP A 106 -17.15 46.77 -4.84
C ASP A 106 -17.14 45.59 -5.84
N TRP A 107 -15.96 45.07 -6.16
CA TRP A 107 -15.78 43.85 -6.95
C TRP A 107 -14.46 43.15 -6.58
N ALA A 108 -14.33 41.87 -6.92
CA ALA A 108 -13.09 41.13 -6.75
C ALA A 108 -12.88 40.09 -7.84
N VAL A 109 -11.62 39.77 -8.12
CA VAL A 109 -11.21 38.77 -9.11
C VAL A 109 -10.32 37.71 -8.49
N PHE A 110 -10.50 36.47 -8.93
CA PHE A 110 -9.58 35.34 -8.77
C PHE A 110 -9.11 34.85 -10.14
N THR A 111 -7.81 34.77 -10.34
CA THR A 111 -7.16 34.51 -11.65
C THR A 111 -6.95 33.02 -11.98
N GLY A 112 -7.46 32.13 -11.12
CA GLY A 112 -7.37 30.68 -11.31
C GLY A 112 -5.95 30.11 -11.19
N THR A 113 -5.82 28.84 -11.59
CA THR A 113 -4.53 28.15 -11.72
C THR A 113 -4.16 28.14 -13.20
N VAL A 114 -2.92 28.52 -13.51
CA VAL A 114 -2.42 28.58 -14.89
C VAL A 114 -2.57 27.22 -15.58
N GLY A 115 -3.18 27.19 -16.76
CA GLY A 115 -3.41 25.99 -17.55
C GLY A 115 -4.30 26.24 -18.78
N PRO A 116 -4.44 25.25 -19.68
CA PRO A 116 -5.21 25.40 -20.92
C PRO A 116 -6.71 25.66 -20.69
N ASN A 117 -7.24 25.22 -19.55
CA ASN A 117 -8.62 25.42 -19.12
C ASN A 117 -8.78 26.61 -18.16
N ASN A 118 -7.74 27.45 -17.99
CA ASN A 118 -7.80 28.53 -17.01
C ASN A 118 -8.87 29.56 -17.38
N LYS A 119 -9.64 29.95 -16.37
CA LYS A 119 -10.71 30.96 -16.45
C LYS A 119 -10.56 31.91 -15.27
N ASP A 120 -10.58 33.21 -15.55
CA ASP A 120 -10.62 34.20 -14.49
C ASP A 120 -12.05 34.28 -13.94
N LEU A 121 -12.18 34.45 -12.62
CA LEU A 121 -13.44 34.55 -11.92
C LEU A 121 -13.60 35.95 -11.33
N LEU A 122 -14.54 36.73 -11.83
CA LEU A 122 -14.92 38.04 -11.31
C LEU A 122 -16.20 37.92 -10.49
N PHE A 123 -16.30 38.62 -9.36
CA PHE A 123 -17.53 38.78 -8.59
C PHE A 123 -17.86 40.26 -8.50
N ALA A 124 -19.01 40.64 -9.07
CA ALA A 124 -19.52 42.00 -9.12
C ALA A 124 -21.05 41.97 -9.19
N ASN A 125 -21.73 43.01 -8.69
CA ASN A 125 -23.21 43.12 -8.77
C ASN A 125 -23.97 41.88 -8.27
N GLY A 126 -23.44 41.18 -7.26
CA GLY A 126 -24.05 39.95 -6.73
C GLY A 126 -24.00 38.73 -7.65
N SER A 127 -23.20 38.78 -8.73
CA SER A 127 -23.04 37.69 -9.70
C SER A 127 -21.58 37.31 -9.87
N PHE A 128 -21.35 36.05 -10.27
CA PHE A 128 -20.06 35.57 -10.72
C PHE A 128 -19.96 35.71 -12.25
N TYR A 129 -18.80 36.12 -12.75
CA TYR A 129 -18.48 36.19 -14.17
C TYR A 129 -17.25 35.32 -14.43
N LYS A 130 -17.41 34.27 -15.22
CA LYS A 130 -16.30 33.45 -15.71
C LYS A 130 -15.79 34.05 -17.01
N ILE A 131 -14.49 34.36 -17.07
CA ILE A 131 -13.84 35.02 -18.21
C ILE A 131 -12.80 34.08 -18.81
N ALA A 132 -13.00 33.66 -20.06
CA ALA A 132 -12.15 32.72 -20.77
C ALA A 132 -11.19 33.43 -21.74
N ASN A 133 -9.90 33.09 -21.65
CA ASN A 133 -8.86 33.62 -22.53
C ASN A 133 -8.35 32.59 -23.56
N THR A 134 -8.78 31.32 -23.47
CA THR A 134 -8.36 30.22 -24.35
C THR A 134 -9.57 29.59 -25.05
N GLU A 135 -9.39 29.01 -26.24
CA GLU A 135 -10.47 28.32 -26.95
C GLU A 135 -11.05 27.14 -26.16
N LYS A 136 -10.21 26.39 -25.43
CA LYS A 136 -10.66 25.31 -24.53
C LYS A 136 -11.58 25.87 -23.43
N ALA A 137 -11.20 26.97 -22.79
CA ALA A 137 -12.03 27.60 -21.75
C ALA A 137 -13.34 28.18 -22.31
N LYS A 138 -13.33 28.78 -23.51
CA LYS A 138 -14.56 29.27 -24.17
C LYS A 138 -15.57 28.14 -24.42
N LYS A 139 -15.09 26.97 -24.89
CA LYS A 139 -15.91 25.76 -25.06
C LYS A 139 -16.54 25.31 -23.74
N LEU A 140 -15.80 25.36 -22.64
CA LEU A 140 -16.31 25.03 -21.30
C LEU A 140 -17.42 25.99 -20.84
N LEU A 141 -17.27 27.29 -21.07
CA LEU A 141 -18.31 28.27 -20.76
C LEU A 141 -19.59 28.04 -21.57
N LYS A 142 -19.44 27.74 -22.87
CA LYS A 142 -20.57 27.40 -23.73
C LYS A 142 -21.28 26.14 -23.23
N ASN A 143 -20.52 25.08 -22.91
CA ASN A 143 -21.07 23.84 -22.36
C ASN A 143 -21.83 24.08 -21.04
N GLU A 144 -21.29 24.89 -20.14
CA GLU A 144 -21.96 25.23 -18.87
C GLU A 144 -23.28 25.98 -19.11
N SER A 145 -23.29 26.96 -20.03
CA SER A 145 -24.49 27.71 -20.37
C SER A 145 -25.57 26.86 -21.08
N GLU A 146 -25.16 25.85 -21.84
CA GLU A 146 -26.09 24.92 -22.49
C GLU A 146 -26.66 23.94 -21.47
N ASN A 147 -25.80 23.33 -20.64
CA ASN A 147 -26.20 22.37 -19.63
C ASN A 147 -27.08 22.98 -18.53
N SER A 148 -26.86 24.24 -18.15
CA SER A 148 -27.73 24.89 -17.16
C SER A 148 -29.19 24.94 -17.60
N LYS A 149 -29.48 24.98 -18.91
CA LYS A 149 -30.86 25.00 -19.44
C LYS A 149 -31.55 23.64 -19.28
N TYR A 150 -30.80 22.54 -19.26
CA TYR A 150 -31.34 21.19 -19.12
C TYR A 150 -31.70 20.82 -17.68
N VAL A 151 -31.10 21.50 -16.70
CA VAL A 151 -31.06 21.06 -15.29
C VAL A 151 -31.93 21.91 -14.37
N ASP A 152 -32.55 22.97 -14.92
CA ASP A 152 -33.09 24.13 -14.18
C ASP A 152 -34.30 23.84 -13.26
N LYS A 153 -34.85 22.62 -13.27
CA LYS A 153 -36.08 22.28 -12.50
C LYS A 153 -35.92 21.02 -11.66
N SER A 154 -35.62 21.20 -10.37
CA SER A 154 -35.68 20.12 -9.37
C SER A 154 -36.05 20.64 -7.98
N LYS A 155 -36.78 19.83 -7.22
CA LYS A 155 -37.08 20.11 -5.79
C LYS A 155 -35.92 19.75 -4.86
N PHE A 156 -34.91 19.04 -5.36
CA PHE A 156 -33.81 18.51 -4.56
C PHE A 156 -32.53 19.33 -4.66
N TYR A 157 -32.39 20.15 -5.70
CA TYR A 157 -31.21 20.97 -5.90
C TYR A 157 -31.54 22.30 -6.58
N THR A 158 -30.60 23.24 -6.49
CA THR A 158 -30.64 24.55 -7.17
C THR A 158 -29.34 24.75 -7.93
N ILE A 159 -29.41 25.38 -9.10
CA ILE A 159 -28.25 25.70 -9.94
C ILE A 159 -28.16 27.22 -10.14
N PRO A 160 -26.99 27.77 -10.50
CA PRO A 160 -26.92 29.17 -10.84
C PRO A 160 -27.63 29.44 -12.16
N LYS A 161 -28.40 30.53 -12.24
CA LYS A 161 -28.88 31.07 -13.51
C LYS A 161 -27.68 31.52 -14.33
N ALA A 162 -27.60 31.03 -15.57
CA ALA A 162 -26.48 31.30 -16.45
C ALA A 162 -26.88 32.19 -17.63
N VAL A 163 -26.10 33.24 -17.88
CA VAL A 163 -26.28 34.17 -19.01
C VAL A 163 -24.95 34.35 -19.72
N LEU A 164 -24.86 33.85 -20.95
CA LEU A 164 -23.67 34.00 -21.79
C LEU A 164 -23.72 35.39 -22.48
N HIS A 165 -22.82 36.29 -22.10
CA HIS A 165 -22.75 37.64 -22.68
C HIS A 165 -21.94 37.66 -23.98
N THR A 166 -20.86 36.88 -24.01
CA THR A 166 -20.01 36.66 -25.18
C THR A 166 -19.42 35.26 -25.09
N ASP A 167 -18.81 34.75 -26.15
CA ASP A 167 -18.10 33.46 -26.11
C ASP A 167 -16.99 33.40 -25.04
N SER A 168 -16.56 34.55 -24.53
CA SER A 168 -15.50 34.67 -23.52
C SER A 168 -16.03 35.01 -22.13
N VAL A 169 -17.33 35.30 -21.94
CA VAL A 169 -17.87 35.75 -20.64
C VAL A 169 -19.23 35.13 -20.33
N LEU A 170 -19.26 34.34 -19.25
CA LEU A 170 -20.47 33.72 -18.69
C LEU A 170 -20.80 34.32 -17.32
N GLN A 171 -21.99 34.89 -17.18
CA GLN A 171 -22.52 35.35 -15.89
C GLN A 171 -23.31 34.22 -15.21
N LEU A 172 -23.10 34.05 -13.90
CA LEU A 172 -23.76 33.08 -13.03
C LEU A 172 -24.32 33.78 -11.79
N SER A 173 -25.57 33.49 -11.43
CA SER A 173 -26.15 33.99 -10.17
C SER A 173 -25.46 33.38 -8.94
N ASP A 174 -25.31 34.14 -7.86
CA ASP A 174 -24.77 33.62 -6.61
C ASP A 174 -25.76 32.70 -5.89
N ILE A 175 -25.38 31.43 -5.72
CA ILE A 175 -26.16 30.44 -4.97
C ILE A 175 -25.51 30.05 -3.63
N SER A 176 -24.43 30.73 -3.21
CA SER A 176 -23.65 30.41 -2.02
C SER A 176 -24.29 30.85 -0.70
N ASP A 177 -25.15 31.88 -0.73
CA ASP A 177 -25.68 32.51 0.48
C ASP A 177 -26.55 31.55 1.30
N GLY A 178 -26.34 31.53 2.63
CA GLY A 178 -27.01 30.62 3.57
C GLY A 178 -26.59 29.14 3.46
N GLY A 179 -25.69 28.80 2.53
CA GLY A 179 -25.22 27.44 2.30
C GLY A 179 -24.00 27.05 3.13
N ARG A 180 -23.88 25.76 3.45
CA ARG A 180 -22.68 25.18 4.08
C ARG A 180 -22.12 24.07 3.21
N ARG A 181 -20.79 24.00 3.06
CA ARG A 181 -20.16 22.85 2.38
C ARG A 181 -20.10 21.66 3.33
N GLN A 182 -20.40 20.47 2.82
CA GLN A 182 -20.27 19.22 3.56
C GLN A 182 -19.33 18.28 2.81
N ASN A 183 -18.28 17.81 3.48
CA ASN A 183 -17.27 16.93 2.87
C ASN A 183 -17.70 15.46 2.83
N THR A 184 -18.82 15.11 3.46
CA THR A 184 -19.34 13.75 3.55
C THR A 184 -20.57 13.59 2.69
N PHE A 185 -20.65 12.47 1.97
CA PHE A 185 -21.84 12.15 1.17
C PHE A 185 -23.01 11.80 2.11
N GLY A 186 -24.15 12.44 1.92
CA GLY A 186 -25.32 12.33 2.78
C GLY A 186 -26.62 12.35 1.98
N GLU A 187 -27.76 12.24 2.66
CA GLU A 187 -29.08 12.12 2.02
C GLU A 187 -29.41 13.27 1.06
N VAL A 188 -29.02 14.51 1.41
CA VAL A 188 -29.23 15.67 0.53
C VAL A 188 -28.48 15.52 -0.80
N HIS A 189 -27.29 14.91 -0.79
CA HIS A 189 -26.53 14.61 -2.00
C HIS A 189 -27.18 13.45 -2.77
N ALA A 190 -27.63 12.41 -2.08
CA ALA A 190 -28.32 11.28 -2.69
C ALA A 190 -29.60 11.71 -3.44
N LYS A 191 -30.45 12.51 -2.79
CA LYS A 191 -31.68 13.06 -3.39
C LYS A 191 -31.39 13.98 -4.57
N ALA A 192 -30.35 14.82 -4.47
CA ALA A 192 -29.94 15.67 -5.59
C ALA A 192 -29.50 14.83 -6.81
N LEU A 193 -28.69 13.79 -6.61
CA LEU A 193 -28.26 12.90 -7.70
C LEU A 193 -29.42 12.12 -8.34
N GLN A 194 -30.43 11.73 -7.56
CA GLN A 194 -31.65 11.14 -8.12
C GLN A 194 -32.34 12.13 -9.06
N GLY A 195 -32.51 13.40 -8.65
CA GLY A 195 -33.10 14.43 -9.52
C GLY A 195 -32.27 14.72 -10.78
N ILE A 196 -30.93 14.71 -10.69
CA ILE A 196 -30.06 14.92 -11.86
C ILE A 196 -30.21 13.76 -12.85
N LYS A 197 -30.24 12.52 -12.35
CA LYS A 197 -30.42 11.32 -13.17
C LYS A 197 -31.71 11.37 -14.00
N ASP A 198 -32.78 11.97 -13.48
CA ASP A 198 -34.07 12.05 -14.17
C ASP A 198 -34.04 13.01 -15.39
N SER A 199 -32.99 13.83 -15.54
CA SER A 199 -32.86 14.77 -16.66
C SER A 199 -32.54 14.09 -18.00
N TYR A 200 -31.82 12.96 -17.99
CA TYR A 200 -31.53 12.16 -19.18
C TYR A 200 -31.09 10.76 -18.79
N GLN A 201 -31.61 9.75 -19.50
CA GLN A 201 -31.15 8.38 -19.44
C GLN A 201 -31.14 7.78 -20.85
N GLY A 202 -30.08 7.08 -21.20
CA GLY A 202 -29.95 6.42 -22.50
C GLY A 202 -29.13 5.15 -22.37
N MET A 203 -29.60 4.05 -22.95
CA MET A 203 -28.84 2.80 -23.00
C MET A 203 -28.15 2.68 -24.34
N CYS A 204 -26.88 2.28 -24.34
CA CYS A 204 -26.13 1.94 -25.55
C CYS A 204 -25.25 0.71 -25.30
N LYS A 205 -24.75 0.09 -26.37
CA LYS A 205 -23.63 -0.84 -26.26
C LYS A 205 -22.35 -0.07 -25.92
N ILE A 206 -21.36 -0.75 -25.38
CA ILE A 206 -20.05 -0.13 -25.11
C ILE A 206 -19.33 0.21 -26.41
N SER A 207 -19.48 -0.61 -27.46
CA SER A 207 -19.00 -0.31 -28.82
C SER A 207 -19.46 1.05 -29.33
N ASP A 208 -20.72 1.40 -29.02
CA ASP A 208 -21.38 2.61 -29.54
C ASP A 208 -21.21 3.81 -28.59
N TRP A 209 -20.54 3.62 -27.46
CA TRP A 209 -20.32 4.67 -26.48
C TRP A 209 -19.15 5.57 -26.88
N SER A 210 -19.42 6.54 -27.76
CA SER A 210 -18.43 7.44 -28.37
C SER A 210 -17.45 8.07 -27.37
N TYR A 211 -17.93 8.53 -26.22
CA TYR A 211 -17.07 9.10 -25.17
C TYR A 211 -16.03 8.11 -24.64
N PHE A 212 -16.42 6.85 -24.44
CA PHE A 212 -15.49 5.83 -23.97
C PHE A 212 -14.46 5.47 -25.05
N GLN A 213 -14.89 5.37 -26.30
CA GLN A 213 -13.99 5.06 -27.43
C GLN A 213 -12.98 6.20 -27.68
N GLU A 214 -13.40 7.46 -27.63
CA GLU A 214 -12.50 8.63 -27.75
C GLU A 214 -11.45 8.66 -26.63
N LEU A 215 -11.84 8.33 -25.39
CA LEU A 215 -10.92 8.25 -24.27
C LEU A 215 -9.87 7.13 -24.45
N ARG A 216 -10.30 5.98 -24.98
CA ARG A 216 -9.42 4.84 -25.26
C ARG A 216 -8.39 5.19 -26.33
N GLU A 217 -8.82 5.78 -27.45
CA GLU A 217 -7.94 6.23 -28.53
C GLU A 217 -6.91 7.26 -28.04
N LYS A 218 -7.33 8.23 -27.23
CA LYS A 218 -6.40 9.21 -26.64
C LYS A 218 -5.37 8.55 -25.75
N PHE A 219 -5.78 7.59 -24.94
CA PHE A 219 -4.88 6.87 -24.04
C PHE A 219 -3.83 6.05 -24.79
N GLU A 220 -4.19 5.40 -25.90
CA GLU A 220 -3.25 4.65 -26.76
C GLU A 220 -2.13 5.55 -27.32
N ASN A 221 -2.39 6.86 -27.46
CA ASN A 221 -1.42 7.85 -27.94
C ASN A 221 -0.62 8.54 -26.83
N ILE A 222 -0.84 8.21 -25.55
CA ILE A 222 -0.09 8.83 -24.44
C ILE A 222 1.33 8.25 -24.39
N ASN A 223 2.32 9.14 -24.53
CA ASN A 223 3.73 8.82 -24.29
C ASN A 223 4.30 9.71 -23.17
N ASP A 224 4.02 9.35 -21.92
CA ASP A 224 4.52 10.06 -20.74
C ASP A 224 5.09 9.10 -19.68
N HIS A 225 6.42 9.10 -19.56
CA HIS A 225 7.17 8.26 -18.61
C HIS A 225 6.91 8.58 -17.13
N ARG A 226 6.21 9.69 -16.83
CA ARG A 226 5.82 10.04 -15.45
C ARG A 226 4.62 9.21 -14.99
N ILE A 227 3.82 8.66 -15.91
CA ILE A 227 2.69 7.79 -15.58
C ILE A 227 3.24 6.43 -15.10
N PRO A 228 2.79 5.92 -13.94
CA PRO A 228 3.28 4.64 -13.42
C PRO A 228 3.00 3.47 -14.37
N ALA A 229 4.02 2.67 -14.65
CA ALA A 229 3.93 1.55 -15.59
C ALA A 229 2.96 0.45 -15.12
N GLY A 230 2.89 0.21 -13.81
CA GLY A 230 1.93 -0.73 -13.22
C GLY A 230 0.49 -0.30 -13.47
N LEU A 231 0.18 0.98 -13.24
CA LEU A 231 -1.13 1.56 -13.58
C LEU A 231 -1.47 1.39 -15.07
N THR A 232 -0.55 1.72 -15.99
CA THR A 232 -0.75 1.55 -17.43
C THR A 232 -1.03 0.09 -17.80
N LYS A 233 -0.27 -0.85 -17.23
CA LYS A 233 -0.48 -2.29 -17.44
C LYS A 233 -1.86 -2.73 -16.96
N LYS A 234 -2.28 -2.30 -15.76
CA LYS A 234 -3.59 -2.59 -15.19
C LYS A 234 -4.72 -2.01 -16.05
N VAL A 235 -4.60 -0.76 -16.52
CA VAL A 235 -5.58 -0.14 -17.42
C VAL A 235 -5.72 -0.97 -18.69
N ASN A 236 -4.62 -1.33 -19.35
CA ASN A 236 -4.62 -2.18 -20.54
C ASN A 236 -5.30 -3.55 -20.28
N SER A 237 -4.99 -4.19 -19.15
CA SER A 237 -5.62 -5.47 -18.79
C SER A 237 -7.12 -5.36 -18.54
N VAL A 238 -7.59 -4.25 -17.95
CA VAL A 238 -9.03 -4.00 -17.79
C VAL A 238 -9.68 -3.76 -19.14
N LEU A 239 -9.08 -2.92 -20.01
CA LEU A 239 -9.60 -2.63 -21.34
C LEU A 239 -9.71 -3.89 -22.21
N ALA A 240 -8.70 -4.76 -22.19
CA ALA A 240 -8.69 -6.01 -22.94
C ALA A 240 -9.81 -6.99 -22.55
N LYS A 241 -10.39 -6.84 -21.35
CA LYS A 241 -11.47 -7.69 -20.83
C LYS A 241 -12.87 -7.08 -20.98
N ILE A 242 -12.99 -5.88 -21.55
CA ILE A 242 -14.29 -5.24 -21.75
C ILE A 242 -15.03 -5.96 -22.88
N ASN A 243 -16.28 -6.35 -22.60
CA ASN A 243 -17.18 -6.87 -23.61
C ASN A 243 -17.85 -5.71 -24.35
N GLU A 244 -17.48 -5.48 -25.61
CA GLU A 244 -18.02 -4.38 -26.43
C GLU A 244 -19.54 -4.47 -26.65
N GLU A 245 -20.11 -5.68 -26.59
CA GLU A 245 -21.55 -5.93 -26.75
C GLU A 245 -22.36 -5.70 -25.46
N GLU A 246 -21.68 -5.56 -24.31
CA GLU A 246 -22.35 -5.29 -23.06
C GLU A 246 -23.03 -3.90 -23.09
N LYS A 247 -24.26 -3.83 -22.61
CA LYS A 247 -25.02 -2.57 -22.54
C LYS A 247 -24.64 -1.77 -21.31
N ILE A 248 -24.52 -0.45 -21.47
CA ILE A 248 -24.28 0.51 -20.39
C ILE A 248 -25.40 1.55 -20.36
N LEU A 249 -25.84 1.90 -19.16
CA LEU A 249 -26.77 3.02 -18.96
C LEU A 249 -25.97 4.30 -18.80
N ARG A 250 -26.19 5.24 -19.72
CA ARG A 250 -25.70 6.61 -19.66
C ARG A 250 -26.75 7.51 -19.02
N VAL A 251 -26.30 8.46 -18.22
CA VAL A 251 -27.16 9.40 -17.48
C VAL A 251 -26.61 10.81 -17.63
N PHE A 252 -27.47 11.81 -17.42
CA PHE A 252 -26.97 13.16 -17.21
C PHE A 252 -26.12 13.19 -15.93
N SER A 253 -24.95 13.80 -16.02
CA SER A 253 -24.00 13.92 -14.91
C SER A 253 -23.39 15.30 -14.91
N HIS A 254 -23.14 15.82 -13.70
CA HIS A 254 -22.39 17.04 -13.46
C HIS A 254 -20.92 16.92 -13.91
N GLY A 255 -20.34 15.71 -13.84
CA GLY A 255 -18.99 15.42 -14.33
C GLY A 255 -17.85 15.83 -13.37
N ASP A 256 -18.07 16.85 -12.54
CA ASP A 256 -17.20 17.18 -11.40
C ASP A 256 -17.96 17.33 -10.06
N PHE A 257 -18.87 16.40 -9.76
CA PHE A 257 -19.68 16.46 -8.54
C PHE A 257 -18.86 16.19 -7.28
N THR A 258 -18.52 17.23 -6.54
CA THR A 258 -17.62 17.19 -5.38
C THR A 258 -18.12 18.08 -4.24
N SER A 259 -17.56 17.93 -3.04
CA SER A 259 -17.98 18.76 -1.89
C SER A 259 -17.63 20.24 -2.06
N TRP A 260 -16.64 20.54 -2.91
CA TRP A 260 -16.23 21.90 -3.20
C TRP A 260 -16.98 22.53 -4.36
N ASN A 261 -17.92 21.83 -4.98
CA ASN A 261 -18.84 22.36 -6.01
C ASN A 261 -20.31 22.40 -5.52
N CYS A 262 -20.52 22.14 -4.22
CA CYS A 262 -21.85 22.01 -3.62
C CYS A 262 -21.97 22.79 -2.30
N TYR A 263 -23.16 23.35 -2.05
CA TYR A 263 -23.57 23.90 -0.75
C TYR A 263 -24.88 23.25 -0.29
N THR A 264 -24.94 22.76 0.94
CA THR A 264 -26.17 22.25 1.56
C THR A 264 -26.96 23.40 2.18
N LYS A 265 -28.26 23.49 1.84
CA LYS A 265 -29.24 24.44 2.40
C LYS A 265 -30.46 23.66 2.91
N GLY A 266 -30.38 23.19 4.16
CA GLY A 266 -31.36 22.24 4.69
C GLY A 266 -31.40 20.96 3.85
N ASN A 267 -32.55 20.67 3.24
CA ASN A 267 -32.76 19.48 2.40
C ASN A 267 -32.51 19.71 0.90
N ILE A 268 -32.01 20.88 0.50
CA ILE A 268 -31.73 21.26 -0.89
C ILE A 268 -30.23 21.42 -1.09
N LEU A 269 -29.71 20.90 -2.20
CA LEU A 269 -28.31 21.07 -2.61
C LEU A 269 -28.16 22.20 -3.63
N ALA A 270 -27.37 23.23 -3.35
CA ALA A 270 -26.95 24.22 -4.33
C ALA A 270 -25.69 23.73 -5.05
N ILE A 271 -25.77 23.52 -6.37
CA ILE A 271 -24.72 22.90 -7.19
C ILE A 271 -24.28 23.88 -8.27
N TYR A 272 -22.97 24.06 -8.45
CA TYR A 272 -22.41 24.97 -9.44
C TYR A 272 -21.16 24.35 -10.10
N ASP A 273 -20.67 25.00 -11.17
CA ASP A 273 -19.56 24.53 -12.02
C ASP A 273 -19.94 23.38 -12.95
N TRP A 274 -21.01 23.59 -13.73
CA TRP A 274 -21.60 22.60 -14.65
C TRP A 274 -20.82 22.48 -15.98
N GLU A 275 -19.59 22.97 -16.05
CA GLU A 275 -18.81 22.99 -17.29
C GLU A 275 -18.36 21.60 -17.77
N MET A 276 -18.28 20.63 -16.85
CA MET A 276 -17.95 19.23 -17.15
C MET A 276 -19.20 18.36 -17.34
N ALA A 277 -20.39 18.96 -17.29
CA ALA A 277 -21.62 18.21 -17.36
C ALA A 277 -21.83 17.59 -18.75
N SER A 278 -22.39 16.38 -18.76
CA SER A 278 -22.53 15.58 -19.98
C SER A 278 -23.60 14.50 -19.83
N ARG A 279 -24.19 14.14 -20.97
CA ARG A 279 -25.10 12.98 -21.14
C ARG A 279 -24.36 11.66 -21.39
N GLU A 280 -23.03 11.72 -21.52
CA GLU A 280 -22.19 10.58 -21.89
C GLU A 280 -21.57 9.86 -20.70
N ARG A 281 -21.98 10.16 -19.45
CA ARG A 281 -21.43 9.50 -18.26
C ARG A 281 -22.26 8.27 -17.89
N SER A 282 -21.61 7.24 -17.37
CA SER A 282 -22.30 6.04 -16.90
C SER A 282 -23.17 6.33 -15.66
N LYS A 283 -24.18 5.49 -15.41
CA LYS A 283 -24.98 5.52 -14.16
C LYS A 283 -24.06 5.65 -12.94
N ALA A 284 -24.51 6.45 -11.97
CA ALA A 284 -23.83 6.68 -10.70
C ALA A 284 -22.43 7.33 -10.79
N PHE A 285 -22.03 7.89 -11.95
CA PHE A 285 -20.73 8.57 -12.10
C PHE A 285 -20.46 9.60 -10.99
N ASP A 286 -21.38 10.56 -10.79
CA ASP A 286 -21.22 11.62 -9.78
C ASP A 286 -21.23 11.09 -8.34
N PHE A 287 -21.90 9.99 -8.08
CA PHE A 287 -21.90 9.33 -6.77
C PHE A 287 -20.51 8.77 -6.44
N PHE A 288 -19.91 8.04 -7.39
CA PHE A 288 -18.54 7.56 -7.24
C PHE A 288 -17.55 8.73 -7.19
N HIS A 289 -17.72 9.72 -8.06
CA HIS A 289 -16.84 10.89 -8.14
C HIS A 289 -16.78 11.64 -6.83
N PHE A 290 -17.93 11.90 -6.20
CA PHE A 290 -17.96 12.56 -4.91
C PHE A 290 -17.20 11.75 -3.86
N ILE A 291 -17.50 10.46 -3.70
CA ILE A 291 -16.91 9.65 -2.62
C ILE A 291 -15.40 9.47 -2.85
N ILE A 292 -14.99 9.16 -4.08
CA ILE A 292 -13.60 8.87 -4.42
C ILE A 292 -12.75 10.14 -4.37
N GLN A 293 -13.19 11.25 -4.99
CA GLN A 293 -12.42 12.49 -4.99
C GLN A 293 -12.30 13.09 -3.58
N ASN A 294 -13.38 13.10 -2.79
CA ASN A 294 -13.31 13.56 -1.41
C ASN A 294 -12.47 12.63 -0.53
N GLY A 295 -12.59 11.31 -0.74
CA GLY A 295 -11.79 10.29 -0.08
C GLY A 295 -10.29 10.53 -0.28
N ILE A 296 -9.89 10.76 -1.52
CA ILE A 296 -8.49 10.98 -1.90
C ILE A 296 -8.03 12.40 -1.52
N LEU A 297 -8.66 13.44 -2.05
CA LEU A 297 -8.12 14.80 -2.03
C LEU A 297 -8.33 15.54 -0.70
N ILE A 298 -9.41 15.24 0.03
CA ILE A 298 -9.71 15.85 1.33
C ILE A 298 -9.29 14.94 2.48
N SER A 299 -9.80 13.71 2.50
CA SER A 299 -9.71 12.84 3.66
C SER A 299 -8.45 11.98 3.70
N ARG A 300 -7.71 11.86 2.59
CA ARG A 300 -6.50 11.00 2.45
C ARG A 300 -6.77 9.54 2.83
N LYS A 301 -7.97 9.03 2.54
CA LYS A 301 -8.39 7.67 2.87
C LYS A 301 -7.69 6.65 1.97
N PRO A 302 -7.30 5.47 2.50
CA PRO A 302 -6.88 4.35 1.66
C PRO A 302 -8.06 3.79 0.88
N TRP A 303 -7.78 3.12 -0.24
CA TRP A 303 -8.83 2.59 -1.14
C TRP A 303 -9.83 1.68 -0.41
N LYS A 304 -9.38 0.81 0.48
CA LYS A 304 -10.25 -0.09 1.25
C LYS A 304 -11.35 0.64 2.05
N GLU A 305 -11.06 1.85 2.55
CA GLU A 305 -12.04 2.67 3.27
C GLU A 305 -13.00 3.36 2.31
N ILE A 306 -12.49 3.84 1.16
CA ILE A 306 -13.29 4.42 0.08
C ILE A 306 -14.28 3.39 -0.46
N LEU A 307 -13.82 2.17 -0.75
CA LEU A 307 -14.67 1.07 -1.23
C LEU A 307 -15.76 0.70 -0.21
N LYS A 308 -15.41 0.67 1.09
CA LYS A 308 -16.39 0.47 2.17
C LYS A 308 -17.44 1.58 2.20
N GLU A 309 -17.02 2.83 2.05
CA GLU A 309 -17.93 3.98 1.99
C GLU A 309 -18.87 3.92 0.78
N ILE A 310 -18.35 3.56 -0.40
CA ILE A 310 -19.17 3.33 -1.60
C ILE A 310 -20.28 2.31 -1.33
N LYS A 311 -19.92 1.14 -0.76
CA LYS A 311 -20.90 0.08 -0.45
C LYS A 311 -21.96 0.55 0.55
N VAL A 312 -21.56 1.27 1.60
CA VAL A 312 -22.48 1.80 2.61
C VAL A 312 -23.38 2.90 2.04
N LYS A 313 -22.86 3.79 1.19
CA LYS A 313 -23.63 4.93 0.66
C LYS A 313 -24.50 4.55 -0.55
N ASN A 314 -24.22 3.41 -1.18
CA ASN A 314 -25.06 2.85 -2.24
C ASN A 314 -26.48 2.56 -1.73
N THR A 315 -26.62 2.01 -0.51
CA THR A 315 -27.92 1.61 0.06
C THR A 315 -28.90 2.77 0.23
N ILE A 316 -28.40 3.99 0.45
CA ILE A 316 -29.22 5.20 0.63
C ILE A 316 -29.43 5.99 -0.68
N THR A 317 -28.80 5.58 -1.79
CA THR A 317 -28.80 6.38 -3.05
C THR A 317 -29.43 5.62 -4.21
N PHE A 318 -28.83 4.50 -4.61
CA PHE A 318 -29.26 3.72 -5.77
C PHE A 318 -29.71 2.31 -5.42
N ASN A 319 -29.30 1.80 -4.25
CA ASN A 319 -29.57 0.45 -3.77
C ASN A 319 -29.23 -0.63 -4.83
N MET A 320 -28.13 -0.43 -5.57
CA MET A 320 -27.66 -1.38 -6.57
C MET A 320 -27.22 -2.67 -5.89
N ASP A 321 -27.49 -3.81 -6.51
CA ASP A 321 -26.89 -5.07 -6.07
C ASP A 321 -25.35 -5.04 -6.28
N PRO A 322 -24.60 -5.99 -5.69
CA PRO A 322 -23.14 -6.00 -5.82
C PRO A 322 -22.62 -6.08 -7.26
N GLN A 323 -23.27 -6.84 -8.14
CA GLN A 323 -22.81 -7.01 -9.53
C GLN A 323 -23.00 -5.72 -10.33
N GLU A 324 -24.16 -5.08 -10.18
CA GLU A 324 -24.45 -3.79 -10.81
C GLU A 324 -23.52 -2.69 -10.28
N LEU A 325 -23.32 -2.62 -8.96
CA LEU A 325 -22.42 -1.64 -8.34
C LEU A 325 -20.99 -1.79 -8.85
N ASP A 326 -20.46 -3.02 -8.89
CA ASP A 326 -19.11 -3.31 -9.34
C ASP A 326 -18.94 -3.00 -10.83
N LYS A 327 -19.94 -3.28 -11.67
CA LYS A 327 -19.96 -2.89 -13.08
C LYS A 327 -19.83 -1.38 -13.26
N TYR A 328 -20.68 -0.58 -12.61
CA TYR A 328 -20.62 0.88 -12.78
C TYR A 328 -19.41 1.51 -12.10
N LEU A 329 -18.90 0.92 -11.02
CA LEU A 329 -17.64 1.34 -10.41
C LEU A 329 -16.46 1.11 -11.37
N LYS A 330 -16.42 -0.04 -12.06
CA LYS A 330 -15.42 -0.34 -13.10
C LYS A 330 -15.42 0.74 -14.19
N PHE A 331 -16.59 1.06 -14.73
CA PHE A 331 -16.71 2.07 -15.80
C PHE A 331 -16.44 3.49 -15.32
N TYR A 332 -16.81 3.84 -14.08
CA TYR A 332 -16.39 5.10 -13.48
C TYR A 332 -14.86 5.19 -13.41
N LEU A 333 -14.20 4.18 -12.82
CA LEU A 333 -12.75 4.20 -12.63
C LEU A 333 -12.03 4.27 -13.99
N ILE A 334 -12.38 3.42 -14.94
CA ILE A 334 -11.67 3.39 -16.23
C ILE A 334 -11.86 4.70 -17.01
N THR A 335 -13.08 5.22 -17.13
CA THR A 335 -13.32 6.48 -17.87
C THR A 335 -12.68 7.67 -17.17
N ASN A 336 -12.71 7.72 -15.84
CA ASN A 336 -12.06 8.77 -15.06
C ASN A 336 -10.54 8.71 -15.20
N ILE A 337 -9.94 7.51 -15.11
CA ILE A 337 -8.49 7.32 -15.27
C ILE A 337 -8.06 7.74 -16.68
N LEU A 338 -8.70 7.24 -17.74
CA LEU A 338 -8.33 7.57 -19.12
C LEU A 338 -8.40 9.09 -19.38
N PHE A 339 -9.47 9.74 -18.92
CA PHE A 339 -9.62 11.20 -19.03
C PHE A 339 -8.47 11.95 -18.35
N TYR A 340 -8.18 11.60 -17.10
CA TYR A 340 -7.17 12.32 -16.32
C TYR A 340 -5.74 11.99 -16.73
N LEU A 341 -5.44 10.76 -17.18
CA LEU A 341 -4.11 10.43 -17.71
C LEU A 341 -3.78 11.30 -18.93
N ASN A 342 -4.73 11.47 -19.86
CA ASN A 342 -4.56 12.38 -20.99
C ASN A 342 -4.35 13.83 -20.52
N LEU A 343 -5.15 14.30 -19.57
CA LEU A 343 -5.02 15.64 -19.01
C LEU A 343 -3.66 15.86 -18.32
N TYR A 344 -3.15 14.88 -17.59
CA TYR A 344 -1.88 14.98 -16.88
C TYR A 344 -0.68 14.86 -17.82
N ALA A 345 -0.79 14.10 -18.90
CA ALA A 345 0.23 14.04 -19.95
C ALA A 345 0.44 15.41 -20.61
N GLU A 346 -0.63 16.18 -20.84
CA GLU A 346 -0.56 17.56 -21.36
C GLU A 346 0.04 18.57 -20.36
N GLN A 347 0.11 18.24 -19.06
CA GLN A 347 0.62 19.16 -18.04
C GLN A 347 2.15 19.11 -17.93
N GLU A 348 2.80 20.27 -18.05
CA GLU A 348 4.25 20.39 -17.86
C GLU A 348 4.68 20.04 -16.44
N LYS A 349 3.93 20.49 -15.42
CA LYS A 349 4.29 20.32 -14.00
C LYS A 349 3.17 19.62 -13.26
N TRP A 350 3.50 18.52 -12.59
CA TRP A 350 2.56 17.80 -11.76
C TRP A 350 2.55 18.32 -10.33
N HIS A 351 1.35 18.43 -9.76
CA HIS A 351 1.16 18.67 -8.34
C HIS A 351 1.11 17.35 -7.56
N MET A 352 1.47 17.38 -6.28
CA MET A 352 1.43 16.21 -5.38
C MET A 352 0.04 15.53 -5.34
N GLN A 353 -1.04 16.26 -5.63
CA GLN A 353 -2.39 15.70 -5.73
C GLN A 353 -2.55 14.66 -6.83
N ILE A 354 -1.84 14.81 -7.96
CA ILE A 354 -1.86 13.85 -9.05
C ILE A 354 -1.32 12.51 -8.56
N GLN A 355 -0.22 12.51 -7.80
CA GLN A 355 0.35 11.28 -7.24
C GLN A 355 -0.62 10.56 -6.31
N TRP A 356 -1.37 11.30 -5.48
CA TRP A 356 -2.38 10.70 -4.61
C TRP A 356 -3.50 10.02 -5.41
N LEU A 357 -3.93 10.64 -6.51
CA LEU A 357 -4.96 10.09 -7.39
C LEU A 357 -4.46 8.84 -8.12
N LEU A 358 -3.30 8.92 -8.80
CA LEU A 358 -2.72 7.80 -9.55
C LEU A 358 -2.51 6.56 -8.66
N ARG A 359 -2.00 6.76 -7.44
CA ARG A 359 -1.81 5.69 -6.46
C ARG A 359 -3.13 5.02 -6.09
N THR A 360 -4.16 5.80 -5.72
CA THR A 360 -5.44 5.22 -5.34
C THR A 360 -6.14 4.55 -6.51
N TRP A 361 -6.02 5.09 -7.72
CA TRP A 361 -6.56 4.48 -8.93
C TRP A 361 -5.88 3.15 -9.27
N SER A 362 -4.54 3.07 -9.18
CA SER A 362 -3.81 1.82 -9.40
C SER A 362 -4.23 0.73 -8.40
N GLU A 363 -4.38 1.11 -7.12
CA GLU A 363 -4.89 0.20 -6.09
C GLU A 363 -6.35 -0.20 -6.33
N ALA A 364 -7.20 0.72 -6.82
CA ALA A 364 -8.61 0.47 -7.07
C ALA A 364 -8.83 -0.55 -8.20
N LEU A 365 -8.01 -0.50 -9.25
CA LEU A 365 -8.10 -1.44 -10.37
C LEU A 365 -7.80 -2.88 -9.97
N ASN A 366 -7.07 -3.12 -8.88
CA ASN A 366 -6.81 -4.47 -8.37
C ASN A 366 -8.10 -5.26 -8.15
N PHE A 367 -9.16 -4.59 -7.70
CA PHE A 367 -10.46 -5.20 -7.44
C PHE A 367 -11.06 -5.91 -8.67
N PHE A 368 -10.72 -5.46 -9.89
CA PHE A 368 -11.21 -6.01 -11.16
C PHE A 368 -10.20 -6.94 -11.86
N LEU A 369 -9.03 -7.16 -11.25
CA LEU A 369 -7.90 -7.85 -11.88
C LEU A 369 -7.45 -9.11 -11.13
N ILE A 370 -8.09 -9.46 -10.01
CA ILE A 370 -7.77 -10.67 -9.22
C ILE A 370 -7.99 -11.97 -10.01
N GLU A 371 -8.84 -11.97 -11.04
CA GLU A 371 -9.00 -13.11 -11.96
C GLU A 371 -7.90 -13.20 -13.02
N THR A 372 -7.19 -12.10 -13.29
CA THR A 372 -6.09 -12.04 -14.26
C THR A 372 -4.74 -12.28 -13.62
N TYR A 373 -4.56 -11.72 -12.42
CA TYR A 373 -3.30 -11.65 -11.70
C TYR A 373 -3.53 -12.10 -10.25
N THR A 374 -2.52 -12.75 -9.70
CA THR A 374 -2.49 -13.05 -8.26
C THR A 374 -2.46 -11.75 -7.46
N GLU A 375 -2.96 -11.78 -6.22
CA GLU A 375 -2.88 -10.62 -5.31
C GLU A 375 -1.42 -10.19 -5.09
N ARG A 376 -0.48 -11.16 -5.11
CA ARG A 376 0.95 -10.89 -5.00
C ARG A 376 1.51 -10.15 -6.22
N GLU A 377 1.15 -10.54 -7.44
CA GLU A 377 1.56 -9.84 -8.66
C GLU A 377 1.08 -8.39 -8.65
N LEU A 378 -0.20 -8.16 -8.35
CA LEU A 378 -0.80 -6.83 -8.27
C LEU A 378 -0.13 -5.95 -7.21
N LEU A 379 0.14 -6.52 -6.03
CA LEU A 379 0.85 -5.83 -4.96
C LEU A 379 2.28 -5.44 -5.36
N ILE A 380 2.98 -6.29 -6.11
CA ILE A 380 4.32 -5.95 -6.60
C ILE A 380 4.26 -4.79 -7.60
N MET A 381 3.31 -4.79 -8.54
CA MET A 381 3.10 -3.65 -9.46
C MET A 381 2.89 -2.34 -8.68
N ASP A 382 2.03 -2.36 -7.65
CA ASP A 382 1.77 -1.20 -6.79
C ASP A 382 3.00 -0.74 -5.99
N ILE A 383 3.83 -1.67 -5.51
CA ILE A 383 5.09 -1.35 -4.85
C ILE A 383 6.02 -0.60 -5.80
N PHE A 384 6.18 -1.06 -7.04
CA PHE A 384 7.07 -0.42 -8.00
C PHE A 384 6.52 0.93 -8.49
N ASP A 385 5.20 1.08 -8.61
CA ASP A 385 4.56 2.37 -8.87
C ASP A 385 4.84 3.37 -7.74
N GLU A 386 4.70 2.98 -6.47
CA GLU A 386 5.02 3.84 -5.33
C GLU A 386 6.53 4.16 -5.23
N LEU A 387 7.40 3.16 -5.50
CA LEU A 387 8.85 3.34 -5.50
C LEU A 387 9.33 4.32 -6.58
N SER A 388 8.65 4.40 -7.72
CA SER A 388 9.01 5.32 -8.82
C SER A 388 9.15 6.78 -8.36
N GLN A 389 8.48 7.15 -7.26
CA GLN A 389 8.49 8.49 -6.67
C GLN A 389 9.56 8.67 -5.56
N MET A 390 10.30 7.61 -5.24
CA MET A 390 11.26 7.56 -4.14
C MET A 390 12.71 7.50 -4.65
N ASN A 391 13.64 7.85 -3.77
CA ASN A 391 15.06 7.61 -3.99
C ASN A 391 15.40 6.15 -3.66
N TYR A 392 15.27 5.25 -4.63
CA TYR A 392 15.50 3.82 -4.44
C TYR A 392 16.39 3.19 -5.52
N ALA A 393 16.89 1.98 -5.24
CA ALA A 393 17.49 1.09 -6.21
C ALA A 393 17.27 -0.37 -5.80
N THR A 394 16.85 -1.23 -6.72
CA THR A 394 16.76 -2.68 -6.46
C THR A 394 18.13 -3.33 -6.54
N LEU A 395 18.36 -4.35 -5.71
CA LEU A 395 19.61 -5.09 -5.65
C LEU A 395 19.36 -6.51 -6.15
N LYS A 396 20.19 -7.00 -7.08
CA LYS A 396 20.08 -8.34 -7.70
C LYS A 396 18.76 -8.64 -8.43
N LEU A 397 17.95 -7.62 -8.72
CA LEU A 397 16.76 -7.82 -9.54
C LEU A 397 17.19 -8.08 -10.99
N ASN A 398 16.68 -9.16 -11.58
CA ASN A 398 16.89 -9.45 -13.00
C ASN A 398 16.14 -8.42 -13.87
N ASP A 399 16.47 -8.37 -15.16
CA ASP A 399 15.78 -7.50 -16.11
C ASP A 399 14.38 -8.01 -16.52
N GLU A 400 13.72 -8.81 -15.69
CA GLU A 400 12.37 -9.35 -15.90
C GLU A 400 11.30 -8.46 -15.25
N GLU A 401 10.04 -8.66 -15.64
CA GLU A 401 8.90 -7.98 -15.02
C GLU A 401 8.85 -8.29 -13.51
N PRO A 402 8.84 -7.27 -12.63
CA PRO A 402 8.99 -7.49 -11.19
C PRO A 402 7.87 -8.34 -10.59
N GLU A 403 6.65 -8.25 -11.11
CA GLU A 403 5.50 -9.03 -10.66
C GLU A 403 5.67 -10.54 -10.90
N LYS A 404 6.50 -10.94 -11.88
CA LYS A 404 6.82 -12.35 -12.17
C LYS A 404 7.86 -12.94 -11.22
N LEU A 405 8.26 -12.19 -10.21
CA LEU A 405 9.15 -12.66 -9.14
C LEU A 405 8.62 -13.97 -8.53
N ASN A 406 9.46 -15.00 -8.46
CA ASN A 406 9.11 -16.29 -7.86
C ASN A 406 8.62 -16.13 -6.40
N LEU A 407 7.65 -16.94 -5.97
CA LEU A 407 7.10 -16.99 -4.61
C LEU A 407 8.16 -17.10 -3.50
N ASN A 408 9.26 -17.80 -3.78
CA ASN A 408 10.35 -17.99 -2.82
C ASN A 408 11.43 -16.89 -2.88
N SER A 409 11.28 -15.91 -3.78
CA SER A 409 12.21 -14.80 -3.92
C SER A 409 11.73 -13.57 -3.15
N ASP A 410 12.70 -12.83 -2.64
CA ASP A 410 12.57 -11.57 -1.95
C ASP A 410 12.90 -10.39 -2.87
N LEU A 411 12.48 -9.20 -2.44
CA LEU A 411 12.88 -7.94 -3.05
C LEU A 411 13.85 -7.21 -2.12
N ASP A 412 15.13 -7.21 -2.51
CA ASP A 412 16.16 -6.38 -1.88
C ASP A 412 16.09 -4.96 -2.47
N ILE A 413 15.66 -3.99 -1.66
CA ILE A 413 15.45 -2.60 -2.10
C ILE A 413 16.32 -1.68 -1.25
N VAL A 414 17.20 -0.95 -1.91
CA VAL A 414 18.06 0.05 -1.30
C VAL A 414 17.33 1.38 -1.29
N LEU A 415 17.13 1.97 -0.12
CA LEU A 415 16.48 3.28 0.04
C LEU A 415 16.79 3.90 1.41
N PRO A 416 16.74 5.23 1.54
CA PRO A 416 16.95 5.84 2.84
C PRO A 416 15.83 5.51 3.84
N SER A 417 16.12 5.66 5.14
CA SER A 417 15.25 5.14 6.20
C SER A 417 13.89 5.87 6.27
N ARG A 418 13.79 7.10 5.75
CA ARG A 418 12.56 7.90 5.70
C ARG A 418 11.59 7.32 4.67
N GLU A 419 12.06 7.06 3.47
CA GLU A 419 11.33 6.47 2.35
C GLU A 419 10.88 5.06 2.72
N ALA A 420 11.73 4.26 3.37
CA ALA A 420 11.34 2.95 3.90
C ALA A 420 10.17 3.03 4.91
N LYS A 421 10.08 4.09 5.73
CA LYS A 421 8.94 4.28 6.64
C LYS A 421 7.66 4.65 5.86
N GLN A 422 7.78 5.45 4.81
CA GLN A 422 6.66 5.84 3.95
C GLN A 422 6.08 4.63 3.22
N LEU A 423 6.95 3.79 2.62
CA LEU A 423 6.54 2.55 1.95
C LEU A 423 5.83 1.58 2.91
N ILE A 424 6.36 1.39 4.13
CA ILE A 424 5.70 0.54 5.14
C ILE A 424 4.33 1.09 5.53
N LEU A 425 4.19 2.42 5.70
CA LEU A 425 2.91 3.03 6.02
C LEU A 425 1.89 2.81 4.90
N TYR A 426 2.30 2.99 3.65
CA TYR A 426 1.48 2.66 2.48
C TYR A 426 1.01 1.20 2.51
N LEU A 427 1.95 0.26 2.63
CA LEU A 427 1.65 -1.18 2.62
C LEU A 427 0.73 -1.60 3.78
N SER A 428 0.87 -0.98 4.95
CA SER A 428 -0.02 -1.26 6.09
C SER A 428 -1.49 -0.85 5.85
N GLN A 429 -1.71 0.08 4.91
CA GLN A 429 -3.04 0.59 4.57
C GLN A 429 -3.61 -0.05 3.30
N HIS A 430 -2.80 -0.76 2.51
CA HIS A 430 -3.14 -1.35 1.23
C HIS A 430 -4.26 -2.41 1.34
N SER A 431 -5.16 -2.44 0.36
CA SER A 431 -6.35 -3.31 0.31
C SER A 431 -6.01 -4.81 0.17
N LEU A 432 -4.97 -5.14 -0.61
CA LEU A 432 -4.50 -6.52 -0.79
C LEU A 432 -3.67 -7.06 0.39
N VAL A 433 -3.36 -6.22 1.39
CA VAL A 433 -2.53 -6.64 2.53
C VAL A 433 -3.42 -7.04 3.70
N LYS A 434 -3.37 -8.33 4.07
CA LYS A 434 -4.06 -8.88 5.24
C LYS A 434 -3.26 -8.66 6.52
N ASN A 435 -1.95 -8.89 6.47
CA ASN A 435 -1.06 -8.70 7.60
C ASN A 435 0.33 -8.24 7.15
N ILE A 436 0.98 -7.45 8.00
CA ILE A 436 2.34 -6.97 7.76
C ILE A 436 3.16 -7.12 9.04
N CYS A 437 4.29 -7.80 8.94
CA CYS A 437 5.27 -7.93 10.02
C CYS A 437 6.53 -7.16 9.64
N VAL A 438 6.97 -6.25 10.51
CA VAL A 438 8.13 -5.39 10.26
C VAL A 438 9.18 -5.63 11.33
N VAL A 439 10.35 -6.07 10.88
CA VAL A 439 11.53 -6.28 11.72
C VAL A 439 12.48 -5.13 11.51
N LYS A 440 12.70 -4.36 12.57
CA LYS A 440 13.55 -3.16 12.51
C LYS A 440 14.97 -3.52 12.96
N LYS A 441 15.92 -3.44 12.04
CA LYS A 441 17.36 -3.51 12.31
C LYS A 441 17.97 -2.12 12.14
N SER A 442 19.19 -1.92 12.65
CA SER A 442 19.90 -0.63 12.53
C SER A 442 20.19 -0.22 11.08
N PHE A 443 20.32 -1.20 10.19
CA PHE A 443 20.74 -1.01 8.80
C PHE A 443 19.64 -1.29 7.77
N MET A 444 18.55 -1.97 8.15
CA MET A 444 17.44 -2.26 7.26
C MET A 444 16.13 -2.50 8.00
N LYS A 445 15.02 -2.49 7.26
CA LYS A 445 13.72 -2.99 7.74
C LYS A 445 13.33 -4.18 6.88
N SER A 446 13.23 -5.36 7.47
CA SER A 446 12.69 -6.54 6.79
C SER A 446 11.17 -6.55 6.97
N VAL A 447 10.44 -6.57 5.87
CA VAL A 447 8.97 -6.47 5.82
C VAL A 447 8.44 -7.77 5.24
N ARG A 448 7.66 -8.51 6.03
CA ARG A 448 6.93 -9.68 5.58
C ARG A 448 5.46 -9.30 5.41
N ILE A 449 4.96 -9.43 4.20
CA ILE A 449 3.58 -9.10 3.83
C ILE A 449 2.85 -10.41 3.57
N ILE A 450 1.64 -10.52 4.11
CA ILE A 450 0.74 -11.64 3.88
C ILE A 450 -0.53 -11.07 3.26
N ASN A 451 -0.92 -11.59 2.10
CA ASN A 451 -2.15 -11.18 1.41
C ASN A 451 -3.37 -12.00 1.88
N HIS A 452 -4.55 -11.79 1.28
CA HIS A 452 -5.77 -12.50 1.72
C HIS A 452 -5.75 -13.97 1.31
N GLN A 453 -5.00 -14.30 0.26
CA GLN A 453 -4.71 -15.67 -0.20
C GLN A 453 -3.62 -16.39 0.63
N ASN A 454 -3.10 -15.76 1.69
CA ASN A 454 -2.02 -16.24 2.55
C ASN A 454 -0.65 -16.45 1.84
N GLU A 455 -0.45 -15.83 0.68
CA GLU A 455 0.87 -15.77 0.04
C GLU A 455 1.77 -14.78 0.75
N ILE A 456 3.08 -15.05 0.75
CA ILE A 456 4.09 -14.23 1.40
C ILE A 456 4.88 -13.42 0.36
N LEU A 457 5.03 -12.13 0.62
CA LEU A 457 6.01 -11.28 -0.05
C LEU A 457 6.99 -10.71 0.99
N ASN A 458 8.29 -10.98 0.78
CA ASN A 458 9.35 -10.47 1.64
C ASN A 458 10.07 -9.31 0.96
N LEU A 459 10.17 -8.17 1.65
CA LEU A 459 10.95 -7.01 1.22
C LEU A 459 12.06 -6.75 2.23
N ASP A 460 13.29 -6.63 1.76
CA ASP A 460 14.41 -6.11 2.57
C ASP A 460 14.67 -4.66 2.17
N LEU A 461 14.24 -3.73 3.02
CA LEU A 461 14.41 -2.30 2.83
C LEU A 461 15.75 -1.85 3.42
N ILE A 462 16.80 -1.95 2.61
CA ILE A 462 18.21 -1.74 2.97
C ILE A 462 18.54 -0.25 2.99
N SER A 463 18.88 0.26 4.17
CA SER A 463 19.36 1.66 4.33
C SER A 463 20.88 1.76 4.48
N GLN A 464 21.54 0.68 4.93
CA GLN A 464 22.99 0.58 5.04
C GLN A 464 23.44 -0.84 4.68
N PHE A 465 24.52 -0.95 3.93
CA PHE A 465 25.15 -2.22 3.62
C PHE A 465 26.09 -2.63 4.75
N LYS A 466 25.71 -3.64 5.55
CA LYS A 466 26.53 -4.13 6.67
C LYS A 466 26.84 -5.62 6.56
N TRP A 467 28.06 -5.98 6.95
CA TRP A 467 28.45 -7.32 7.32
C TRP A 467 28.84 -7.31 8.80
N LYS A 468 28.06 -8.01 9.64
CA LYS A 468 28.15 -7.94 11.10
C LYS A 468 28.11 -6.48 11.59
N TYR A 469 29.14 -6.01 12.28
CA TYR A 469 29.28 -4.64 12.76
C TYR A 469 30.03 -3.72 11.79
N LEU A 470 30.45 -4.19 10.62
CA LEU A 470 31.15 -3.37 9.63
C LEU A 470 30.19 -2.95 8.52
N GLN A 471 30.16 -1.65 8.22
CA GLN A 471 29.57 -1.19 6.97
C GLN A 471 30.53 -1.53 5.83
N ILE A 472 30.01 -2.10 4.74
CA ILE A 472 30.83 -2.63 3.63
C ILE A 472 30.73 -1.77 2.37
N LEU A 473 29.64 -1.03 2.19
CA LEU A 473 29.45 -0.10 1.08
C LEU A 473 28.78 1.21 1.54
N ASN A 474 28.99 2.28 0.77
CA ASN A 474 28.36 3.58 1.02
C ASN A 474 27.03 3.66 0.23
N THR A 475 25.90 3.67 0.97
CA THR A 475 24.55 3.72 0.38
C THR A 475 24.31 4.98 -0.44
N ASP A 476 24.80 6.14 0.00
CA ASP A 476 24.56 7.41 -0.71
C ASP A 476 25.28 7.41 -2.06
N LYS A 477 26.49 6.82 -2.12
CA LYS A 477 27.21 6.61 -3.39
C LYS A 477 26.44 5.65 -4.31
N ILE A 478 25.95 4.54 -3.77
CA ILE A 478 25.16 3.56 -4.52
C ILE A 478 23.88 4.18 -5.11
N LEU A 479 23.14 4.94 -4.31
CA LEU A 479 21.91 5.59 -4.77
C LEU A 479 22.17 6.69 -5.80
N LYS A 480 23.33 7.37 -5.74
CA LYS A 480 23.76 8.32 -6.78
C LYS A 480 24.16 7.62 -8.09
N ASN A 481 24.75 6.43 -8.00
CA ASN A 481 25.22 5.64 -9.13
C ASN A 481 24.14 4.72 -9.74
N ARG A 482 22.90 4.74 -9.23
CA ARG A 482 21.83 3.86 -9.69
C ARG A 482 21.55 4.02 -11.19
N GLN A 483 21.11 2.95 -11.83
CA GLN A 483 20.84 2.90 -13.25
C GLN A 483 19.40 2.39 -13.49
N LYS A 484 18.78 2.79 -14.60
CA LYS A 484 17.49 2.21 -15.00
C LYS A 484 17.74 0.95 -15.82
N ASN A 485 16.95 -0.09 -15.59
CA ASN A 485 16.91 -1.25 -16.48
C ASN A 485 16.01 -0.98 -17.70
N ARG A 486 15.86 -2.00 -18.57
CA ARG A 486 15.00 -1.91 -19.77
C ARG A 486 13.52 -1.62 -19.48
N LEU A 487 13.07 -1.89 -18.26
CA LEU A 487 11.70 -1.65 -17.79
C LEU A 487 11.56 -0.29 -17.08
N GLY A 488 12.61 0.54 -17.06
CA GLY A 488 12.60 1.84 -16.39
C GLY A 488 12.74 1.78 -14.86
N ILE A 489 12.95 0.59 -14.29
CA ILE A 489 13.13 0.36 -12.86
C ILE A 489 14.56 0.71 -12.45
N TYR A 490 14.71 1.44 -11.34
CA TYR A 490 16.03 1.74 -10.80
C TYR A 490 16.64 0.52 -10.13
N LYS A 491 17.81 0.10 -10.62
CA LYS A 491 18.69 -0.91 -10.02
C LYS A 491 20.00 -0.31 -9.55
N VAL A 492 20.64 -1.00 -8.60
CA VAL A 492 22.04 -0.72 -8.24
C VAL A 492 22.91 -0.96 -9.46
N SER A 493 23.94 -0.13 -9.66
CA SER A 493 24.86 -0.30 -10.80
C SER A 493 25.43 -1.72 -10.85
N ASP A 494 25.75 -2.21 -12.04
CA ASP A 494 26.26 -3.58 -12.18
C ASP A 494 27.60 -3.75 -11.44
N THR A 495 28.43 -2.72 -11.39
CA THR A 495 29.71 -2.71 -10.66
C THR A 495 29.52 -2.72 -9.16
N ASP A 496 28.64 -1.88 -8.60
CA ASP A 496 28.34 -1.86 -7.17
C ASP A 496 27.64 -3.17 -6.74
N THR A 497 26.79 -3.73 -7.59
CA THR A 497 26.14 -5.03 -7.36
C THR A 497 27.17 -6.15 -7.31
N ALA A 498 28.10 -6.19 -8.27
CA ALA A 498 29.18 -7.18 -8.29
C ALA A 498 30.08 -7.04 -7.05
N ARG A 499 30.44 -5.80 -6.67
CA ARG A 499 31.24 -5.55 -5.46
C ARG A 499 30.51 -5.97 -4.19
N PHE A 500 29.19 -5.74 -4.11
CA PHE A 500 28.39 -6.23 -2.99
C PHE A 500 28.40 -7.75 -2.90
N ILE A 501 28.22 -8.45 -4.03
CA ILE A 501 28.22 -9.93 -4.07
C ILE A 501 29.59 -10.46 -3.61
N ASP A 502 30.69 -9.93 -4.17
CA ASP A 502 32.05 -10.33 -3.77
C ASP A 502 32.30 -10.11 -2.28
N LEU A 503 32.02 -8.90 -1.76
CA LEU A 503 32.13 -8.61 -0.33
C LEU A 503 31.27 -9.55 0.54
N PHE A 504 30.02 -9.81 0.14
CA PHE A 504 29.10 -10.62 0.93
C PHE A 504 29.56 -12.08 1.05
N TYR A 505 29.97 -12.71 -0.05
CA TYR A 505 30.37 -14.12 -0.04
C TYR A 505 31.79 -14.29 0.53
N SER A 506 32.74 -13.47 0.10
CA SER A 506 34.15 -13.54 0.53
C SER A 506 34.30 -13.28 2.03
N LEU A 507 33.58 -12.30 2.60
CA LEU A 507 33.63 -12.04 4.05
C LEU A 507 32.97 -13.14 4.90
N ASN A 508 32.01 -13.88 4.34
CA ASN A 508 31.41 -15.03 5.00
C ASN A 508 32.17 -16.34 4.73
N ILE A 509 33.28 -16.30 3.98
CA ILE A 509 34.09 -17.48 3.62
C ILE A 509 33.23 -18.51 2.87
N PHE A 510 32.36 -18.02 1.98
CA PHE A 510 31.54 -18.84 1.09
C PHE A 510 31.97 -18.62 -0.37
N GLN A 511 31.84 -19.66 -1.18
CA GLN A 511 32.00 -19.53 -2.63
C GLN A 511 30.82 -18.74 -3.21
N ILE A 512 31.10 -17.88 -4.19
CA ILE A 512 30.07 -17.17 -4.93
C ILE A 512 29.27 -18.22 -5.73
N PRO A 513 27.93 -18.18 -5.68
CA PRO A 513 27.11 -19.13 -6.43
C PRO A 513 27.38 -19.06 -7.94
N PRO A 514 27.31 -20.19 -8.68
CA PRO A 514 27.61 -20.24 -10.12
C PRO A 514 26.84 -19.20 -10.95
N LYS A 515 25.59 -18.92 -10.58
CA LYS A 515 24.73 -17.92 -11.24
C LYS A 515 25.28 -16.48 -11.20
N TYR A 516 26.15 -16.15 -10.24
CA TYR A 516 26.76 -14.83 -10.10
C TYR A 516 28.23 -14.81 -10.53
N GLU A 517 28.89 -15.96 -10.65
CA GLU A 517 30.34 -16.05 -10.83
C GLU A 517 30.80 -15.36 -12.12
N SER A 518 30.11 -15.62 -13.24
CA SER A 518 30.41 -15.01 -14.54
C SER A 518 30.19 -13.49 -14.51
N PHE A 519 29.10 -13.04 -13.91
CA PHE A 519 28.76 -11.63 -13.75
C PHE A 519 29.80 -10.89 -12.90
N VAL A 520 30.14 -11.42 -11.72
CA VAL A 520 31.11 -10.80 -10.82
C VAL A 520 32.49 -10.74 -11.47
N SER A 521 32.93 -11.82 -12.13
CA SER A 521 34.22 -11.85 -12.83
C SER A 521 34.29 -10.82 -13.95
N LYS A 522 33.21 -10.68 -14.73
CA LYS A 522 33.13 -9.70 -15.81
C LYS A 522 33.21 -8.26 -15.30
N GLN A 523 32.50 -7.96 -14.21
CA GLN A 523 32.40 -6.59 -13.69
C GLN A 523 33.61 -6.17 -12.83
N LEU A 524 34.18 -7.08 -12.04
CA LEU A 524 35.31 -6.77 -11.16
C LEU A 524 36.68 -7.11 -11.77
N LYS A 525 36.73 -7.82 -12.91
CA LYS A 525 37.96 -8.27 -13.56
C LYS A 525 38.90 -8.97 -12.55
N MET A 526 39.99 -8.32 -12.14
CA MET A 526 40.99 -8.82 -11.17
C MET A 526 40.87 -8.23 -9.76
N GLU A 527 39.88 -7.38 -9.48
CA GLU A 527 39.68 -6.72 -8.18
C GLU A 527 38.89 -7.58 -7.17
N LYS A 528 38.73 -8.89 -7.43
CA LYS A 528 38.08 -9.80 -6.50
C LYS A 528 38.86 -9.91 -5.20
N ILE A 529 38.14 -10.07 -4.09
CA ILE A 529 38.74 -10.29 -2.78
C ILE A 529 39.41 -11.65 -2.73
N LYS A 530 40.74 -11.66 -2.61
CA LYS A 530 41.54 -12.89 -2.44
C LYS A 530 41.71 -13.28 -0.97
N ASP A 531 41.81 -12.29 -0.08
CA ASP A 531 41.95 -12.49 1.36
C ASP A 531 40.90 -11.67 2.14
N ALA A 532 39.95 -12.38 2.74
CA ALA A 532 38.90 -11.79 3.56
C ALA A 532 39.45 -11.07 4.81
N LYS A 533 40.56 -11.54 5.40
CA LYS A 533 41.14 -10.91 6.60
C LYS A 533 41.76 -9.56 6.25
N ALA A 534 42.51 -9.48 5.15
CA ALA A 534 43.05 -8.24 4.64
C ALA A 534 41.92 -7.24 4.32
N GLU A 535 40.85 -7.68 3.66
CA GLU A 535 39.70 -6.82 3.34
C GLU A 535 39.02 -6.28 4.61
N VAL A 536 38.84 -7.11 5.65
CA VAL A 536 38.31 -6.65 6.95
C VAL A 536 39.18 -5.54 7.56
N HIS A 537 40.50 -5.63 7.44
CA HIS A 537 41.41 -4.60 7.93
C HIS A 537 41.25 -3.27 7.15
N VAL A 538 41.09 -3.35 5.83
CA VAL A 538 40.77 -2.20 4.98
C VAL A 538 39.42 -1.58 5.34
N LEU A 539 38.40 -2.41 5.57
CA LEU A 539 37.06 -1.95 5.95
C LEU A 539 37.04 -1.25 7.31
N LYS A 540 37.79 -1.77 8.30
CA LYS A 540 37.96 -1.10 9.61
C LYS A 540 38.60 0.27 9.48
N LYS A 541 39.42 0.48 8.45
CA LYS A 541 40.05 1.75 8.12
C LYS A 541 39.10 2.74 7.41
N GLN A 542 37.86 2.40 7.11
CA GLN A 542 36.93 3.36 6.49
C GLN A 542 36.33 4.35 7.49
N SER A 543 36.02 5.58 7.06
CA SER A 543 35.52 6.67 7.92
C SER A 543 34.17 6.38 8.59
N TYR A 544 33.40 5.43 8.05
CA TYR A 544 32.14 4.95 8.63
C TYR A 544 32.31 3.76 9.62
N ASN A 545 33.53 3.24 9.78
CA ASN A 545 33.85 2.10 10.65
C ASN A 545 34.91 2.39 11.73
N ARG A 546 35.48 3.60 11.81
CA ARG A 546 36.48 3.97 12.83
C ARG A 546 35.87 4.64 14.07
N GLY A 547 36.61 4.61 15.19
CA GLY A 547 36.32 5.37 16.41
C GLY A 547 34.94 5.05 17.01
N LEU A 548 34.19 6.08 17.41
CA LEU A 548 32.84 5.94 18.00
C LEU A 548 31.84 5.20 17.08
N LYS A 549 32.01 5.28 15.75
CA LYS A 549 31.13 4.57 14.80
C LYS A 549 31.33 3.06 14.88
N PHE A 550 32.54 2.58 15.16
CA PHE A 550 32.81 1.16 15.40
C PHE A 550 31.99 0.65 16.58
N LEU A 551 32.09 1.31 17.73
CA LEU A 551 31.39 0.95 18.96
C LEU A 551 29.87 0.99 18.76
N LYS A 552 29.38 2.05 18.09
CA LYS A 552 27.97 2.18 17.70
C LYS A 552 27.50 1.01 16.83
N ASN A 553 28.28 0.63 15.81
CA ASN A 553 27.92 -0.49 14.94
C ASN A 553 28.00 -1.83 15.66
N LEU A 554 28.95 -2.02 16.59
CA LEU A 554 29.05 -3.23 17.40
C LEU A 554 27.83 -3.39 18.32
N PHE A 555 27.46 -2.33 19.03
CA PHE A 555 26.25 -2.32 19.86
C PHE A 555 25.01 -2.65 19.02
N PHE A 556 24.86 -2.01 17.86
CA PHE A 556 23.74 -2.29 16.98
C PHE A 556 23.76 -3.71 16.41
N TYR A 557 24.92 -4.27 16.09
CA TYR A 557 25.01 -5.66 15.64
C TYR A 557 24.50 -6.64 16.70
N ILE A 558 24.90 -6.44 17.97
CA ILE A 558 24.40 -7.24 19.09
C ILE A 558 22.89 -7.07 19.23
N LYS A 559 22.39 -5.84 19.24
CA LYS A 559 20.95 -5.55 19.33
C LYS A 559 20.17 -6.18 18.17
N ASP A 560 20.65 -6.02 16.94
CA ASP A 560 19.99 -6.50 15.72
C ASP A 560 19.92 -8.03 15.66
N THR A 561 20.87 -8.73 16.30
CA THR A 561 20.88 -10.20 16.41
C THR A 561 19.65 -10.74 17.19
N PHE A 562 19.08 -9.94 18.09
CA PHE A 562 17.91 -10.30 18.89
C PHE A 562 16.62 -9.58 18.44
N ALA A 563 16.64 -8.94 17.26
CA ALA A 563 15.52 -8.12 16.78
C ALA A 563 14.24 -8.91 16.50
N GLU A 564 14.35 -10.20 16.16
CA GLU A 564 13.19 -11.04 15.85
C GLU A 564 13.40 -12.45 16.39
N LYS A 565 12.59 -12.85 17.38
CA LYS A 565 12.64 -14.18 17.99
C LYS A 565 12.09 -15.25 17.02
N GLY A 566 12.63 -16.45 17.12
CA GLY A 566 12.10 -17.63 16.45
C GLY A 566 11.03 -18.30 17.31
N PHE A 567 10.69 -19.55 16.98
CA PHE A 567 9.75 -20.36 17.74
C PHE A 567 10.02 -21.85 17.53
N ILE A 568 9.38 -22.68 18.36
CA ILE A 568 9.52 -24.13 18.33
C ILE A 568 8.27 -24.74 17.69
N ILE A 569 8.47 -25.74 16.84
CA ILE A 569 7.44 -26.60 16.26
C ILE A 569 7.76 -28.04 16.63
N THR A 570 6.76 -28.84 16.97
CA THR A 570 6.94 -30.26 17.28
C THR A 570 6.09 -31.13 16.37
N PHE A 571 6.65 -32.24 15.90
CA PHE A 571 5.96 -33.26 15.12
C PHE A 571 5.89 -34.56 15.91
N SER A 572 4.67 -35.04 16.15
CA SER A 572 4.36 -36.31 16.83
C SER A 572 3.66 -37.26 15.88
N GLY A 573 3.73 -38.56 16.13
CA GLY A 573 3.13 -39.56 15.25
C GLY A 573 3.79 -40.92 15.43
N VAL A 574 3.07 -41.99 15.11
CA VAL A 574 3.64 -43.35 15.12
C VAL A 574 4.71 -43.51 14.04
N ASP A 575 5.56 -44.53 14.17
CA ASP A 575 6.50 -44.87 13.08
C ASP A 575 5.71 -45.29 11.84
N GLY A 576 6.14 -44.84 10.65
CA GLY A 576 5.38 -45.00 9.40
C GLY A 576 4.41 -43.87 9.06
N ALA A 577 4.12 -42.94 9.98
CA ALA A 577 3.21 -41.81 9.73
C ALA A 577 3.75 -40.71 8.77
N GLY A 578 4.95 -40.88 8.20
CA GLY A 578 5.53 -39.93 7.23
C GLY A 578 6.17 -38.65 7.80
N LYS A 579 6.46 -38.61 9.11
CA LYS A 579 7.01 -37.42 9.81
C LYS A 579 8.26 -36.84 9.16
N SER A 580 9.28 -37.67 8.92
CA SER A 580 10.57 -37.19 8.41
C SER A 580 10.44 -36.47 7.07
N THR A 581 9.58 -36.99 6.18
CA THR A 581 9.29 -36.39 4.88
C THR A 581 8.62 -35.03 5.04
N VAL A 582 7.59 -34.94 5.90
CA VAL A 582 6.90 -33.66 6.19
C VAL A 582 7.85 -32.64 6.82
N ILE A 583 8.69 -33.06 7.77
CA ILE A 583 9.66 -32.17 8.43
C ILE A 583 10.67 -31.60 7.41
N SER A 584 11.15 -32.42 6.47
CA SER A 584 12.07 -31.96 5.44
C SER A 584 11.43 -30.89 4.56
N GLU A 585 10.22 -31.14 4.05
CA GLU A 585 9.51 -30.21 3.17
C GLU A 585 9.14 -28.91 3.91
N VAL A 586 8.62 -29.02 5.14
CA VAL A 586 8.28 -27.86 5.97
C VAL A 586 9.53 -27.05 6.33
N SER A 587 10.66 -27.71 6.62
CA SER A 587 11.93 -27.05 6.87
C SER A 587 12.35 -26.20 5.68
N GLU A 588 12.36 -26.78 4.48
CA GLU A 588 12.72 -26.09 3.25
C GLU A 588 11.79 -24.90 2.96
N LEU A 589 10.48 -25.08 3.12
CA LEU A 589 9.50 -24.00 2.91
C LEU A 589 9.63 -22.88 3.94
N ILE A 590 9.94 -23.18 5.20
CA ILE A 590 10.21 -22.17 6.23
C ILE A 590 11.49 -21.40 5.87
N GLU A 591 12.57 -22.09 5.49
CA GLU A 591 13.83 -21.43 5.12
C GLU A 591 13.66 -20.54 3.90
N LYS A 592 12.90 -20.97 2.88
CA LYS A 592 12.65 -20.18 1.67
C LYS A 592 11.64 -19.05 1.88
N ARG A 593 10.47 -19.33 2.45
CA ARG A 593 9.35 -18.36 2.54
C ARG A 593 9.39 -17.49 3.79
N PHE A 594 9.74 -18.04 4.95
CA PHE A 594 9.90 -17.25 6.18
C PHE A 594 11.29 -16.61 6.30
N ARG A 595 12.27 -17.10 5.53
CA ARG A 595 13.67 -16.63 5.53
C ARG A 595 14.31 -16.73 6.91
N ARG A 596 14.02 -17.85 7.59
CA ARG A 596 14.55 -18.17 8.92
C ARG A 596 15.31 -19.48 8.87
N PRO A 597 16.54 -19.55 9.40
CA PRO A 597 17.27 -20.80 9.51
C PRO A 597 16.48 -21.80 10.38
N VAL A 598 16.41 -23.04 9.92
CA VAL A 598 15.72 -24.12 10.64
C VAL A 598 16.75 -25.04 11.30
N ILE A 599 16.48 -25.43 12.54
CA ILE A 599 17.25 -26.42 13.27
C ILE A 599 16.33 -27.60 13.58
N VAL A 600 16.63 -28.76 13.01
CA VAL A 600 15.90 -30.00 13.31
C VAL A 600 16.59 -30.72 14.46
N LEU A 601 15.83 -31.02 15.51
CA LEU A 601 16.25 -31.81 16.66
C LEU A 601 15.40 -33.07 16.74
N ARG A 602 15.99 -34.18 17.16
CA ARG A 602 15.28 -35.44 17.37
C ARG A 602 15.06 -35.70 18.85
N HIS A 603 13.85 -36.13 19.20
CA HIS A 603 13.39 -36.52 20.53
C HIS A 603 13.48 -35.42 21.59
N ARG A 604 14.67 -34.92 21.93
CA ARG A 604 14.93 -34.09 23.10
C ARG A 604 16.09 -33.11 22.89
N PRO A 605 16.27 -32.10 23.76
CA PRO A 605 17.37 -31.13 23.68
C PRO A 605 18.77 -31.76 23.64
N SER A 606 18.94 -32.96 24.19
CA SER A 606 20.16 -33.78 24.09
C SER A 606 21.38 -33.14 24.76
N LEU A 607 21.18 -32.45 25.89
CA LEU A 607 22.28 -32.05 26.77
C LEU A 607 22.91 -33.28 27.45
N LEU A 608 22.04 -34.21 27.87
CA LEU A 608 22.44 -35.47 28.47
C LEU A 608 22.38 -36.59 27.42
N PRO A 609 23.41 -37.45 27.30
CA PRO A 609 23.40 -38.55 26.35
C PRO A 609 22.38 -39.63 26.76
N ILE A 610 22.01 -40.52 25.82
CA ILE A 610 21.08 -41.62 26.09
C ILE A 610 21.73 -42.55 27.11
N LEU A 611 20.96 -43.14 28.04
CA LEU A 611 21.51 -44.01 29.09
C LEU A 611 22.35 -45.17 28.54
N SER A 612 22.01 -45.68 27.34
CA SER A 612 22.79 -46.70 26.63
C SER A 612 24.18 -46.25 26.21
N VAL A 613 24.43 -44.94 26.05
CA VAL A 613 25.75 -44.38 25.70
C VAL A 613 26.75 -44.56 26.84
N TYR A 614 26.31 -44.42 28.09
CA TYR A 614 27.19 -44.62 29.25
C TYR A 614 27.61 -46.09 29.41
N ILE A 615 26.81 -47.03 28.90
CA ILE A 615 27.05 -48.47 29.03
C ILE A 615 27.80 -49.02 27.81
N LYS A 616 27.50 -48.52 26.59
CA LYS A 616 27.95 -49.13 25.32
C LYS A 616 28.82 -48.23 24.45
N GLY A 617 29.04 -46.98 24.83
CA GLY A 617 29.73 -45.98 24.01
C GLY A 617 28.83 -45.31 22.95
N ASN A 618 29.26 -44.16 22.43
CA ASN A 618 28.41 -43.23 21.67
C ASN A 618 28.01 -43.75 20.27
N GLU A 619 28.89 -44.50 19.59
CA GLU A 619 28.61 -45.03 18.24
C GLU A 619 27.74 -46.29 18.27
N LYS A 620 28.10 -47.29 19.09
CA LYS A 620 27.31 -48.53 19.26
C LYS A 620 25.91 -48.26 19.81
N ALA A 621 25.76 -47.36 20.78
CA ALA A 621 24.45 -47.02 21.33
C ALA A 621 23.52 -46.34 20.30
N LYS A 622 24.06 -45.58 19.34
CA LYS A 622 23.28 -44.96 18.27
C LYS A 622 22.90 -45.98 17.19
N GLN A 623 23.82 -46.88 16.82
CA GLN A 623 23.54 -47.97 15.88
C GLN A 623 22.50 -48.95 16.45
N ASP A 624 22.59 -49.33 17.73
CA ASP A 624 21.61 -50.19 18.39
C ASP A 624 20.20 -49.57 18.38
N VAL A 625 20.08 -48.27 18.65
CA VAL A 625 18.80 -47.55 18.64
C VAL A 625 18.20 -47.45 17.23
N LEU A 626 19.04 -47.41 16.19
CA LEU A 626 18.59 -47.41 14.79
C LEU A 626 18.17 -48.80 14.31
N ASN A 627 18.81 -49.85 14.81
CA ASN A 627 18.60 -51.24 14.36
C ASN A 627 17.57 -52.01 15.20
N SER A 628 17.26 -51.58 16.43
CA SER A 628 16.26 -52.22 17.29
C SER A 628 14.83 -51.80 16.94
N LEU A 629 13.88 -52.74 16.95
CA LEU A 629 12.46 -52.41 16.82
C LEU A 629 11.98 -51.57 18.03
N PRO A 630 11.05 -50.62 17.82
CA PRO A 630 10.50 -49.83 18.90
C PRO A 630 9.77 -50.71 19.92
N ARG A 631 9.80 -50.31 21.21
CA ARG A 631 9.10 -50.98 22.34
C ARG A 631 9.64 -52.37 22.75
N GLN A 632 10.90 -52.71 22.49
CA GLN A 632 11.53 -53.95 22.98
C GLN A 632 11.98 -53.93 24.46
N GLY A 633 11.70 -52.84 25.20
CA GLY A 633 12.11 -52.70 26.59
C GLY A 633 11.36 -53.64 27.54
N GLN A 634 12.09 -54.35 28.41
CA GLN A 634 11.52 -55.30 29.37
C GLN A 634 11.25 -54.70 30.77
N ASN A 635 11.41 -53.39 30.95
CA ASN A 635 11.28 -52.79 32.29
C ASN A 635 9.82 -52.79 32.76
N ARG A 636 9.58 -53.43 33.91
CA ARG A 636 8.28 -53.45 34.61
C ARG A 636 8.29 -52.71 35.96
N SER A 637 9.45 -52.21 36.41
CA SER A 637 9.59 -51.55 37.72
C SER A 637 9.19 -50.08 37.65
N ALA A 638 8.32 -49.66 38.59
CA ALA A 638 7.88 -48.27 38.72
C ALA A 638 9.02 -47.34 39.15
N ILE A 639 9.88 -47.76 40.08
CA ILE A 639 11.04 -46.98 40.55
C ILE A 639 12.05 -46.81 39.42
N ALA A 640 12.36 -47.88 38.68
CA ALA A 640 13.27 -47.79 37.54
C ALA A 640 12.69 -46.92 36.41
N SER A 641 11.37 -46.96 36.21
CA SER A 641 10.67 -46.06 35.27
C SER A 641 10.73 -44.60 35.72
N LEU A 642 10.57 -44.33 37.03
CA LEU A 642 10.65 -42.99 37.60
C LEU A 642 12.05 -42.40 37.49
N LEU A 643 13.10 -43.18 37.74
CA LEU A 643 14.49 -42.74 37.58
C LEU A 643 14.83 -42.46 36.11
N ARG A 644 14.42 -43.34 35.18
CA ARG A 644 14.60 -43.10 33.73
C ARG A 644 13.84 -41.86 33.27
N PHE A 645 12.59 -41.69 33.73
CA PHE A 645 11.79 -40.50 33.44
C PHE A 645 12.45 -39.25 33.99
N SER A 646 12.89 -39.25 35.26
CA SER A 646 13.55 -38.11 35.91
C SER A 646 14.83 -37.72 35.17
N TYR A 647 15.65 -38.69 34.77
CA TYR A 647 16.87 -38.46 33.99
C TYR A 647 16.58 -37.76 32.65
N TYR A 648 15.62 -38.28 31.86
CA TYR A 648 15.25 -37.64 30.61
C TYR A 648 14.50 -36.32 30.81
N TYR A 649 13.74 -36.18 31.89
CA TYR A 649 12.99 -34.97 32.22
C TYR A 649 13.91 -33.80 32.59
N ILE A 650 14.99 -34.06 33.33
CA ILE A 650 16.05 -33.08 33.61
C ILE A 650 16.63 -32.50 32.31
N ASP A 651 16.84 -33.34 31.28
CA ASP A 651 17.28 -32.89 29.96
C ASP A 651 16.29 -31.91 29.32
N TYR A 652 14.97 -32.11 29.49
CA TYR A 652 13.97 -31.13 29.02
C TYR A 652 13.99 -29.85 29.83
N ILE A 653 14.05 -29.94 31.16
CA ILE A 653 13.96 -28.79 32.07
C ILE A 653 15.11 -27.81 31.85
N PHE A 654 16.34 -28.30 31.72
CA PHE A 654 17.50 -27.43 31.46
C PHE A 654 17.73 -27.20 29.97
N GLY A 655 17.52 -28.23 29.15
CA GLY A 655 17.71 -28.18 27.70
C GLY A 655 16.83 -27.16 27.00
N GLN A 656 15.58 -26.98 27.44
CA GLN A 656 14.70 -25.97 26.86
C GLN A 656 15.29 -24.55 26.95
N PHE A 657 15.98 -24.19 28.03
CA PHE A 657 16.59 -22.86 28.17
C PHE A 657 17.80 -22.70 27.27
N ILE A 658 18.63 -23.74 27.14
CA ILE A 658 19.78 -23.72 26.23
C ILE A 658 19.32 -23.59 24.78
N ILE A 659 18.33 -24.39 24.36
CA ILE A 659 17.73 -24.30 23.02
C ILE A 659 17.10 -22.92 22.80
N TYR A 660 16.40 -22.39 23.80
CA TYR A 660 15.78 -21.07 23.74
C TYR A 660 16.82 -19.95 23.54
N LEU A 661 17.87 -19.91 24.35
CA LEU A 661 18.93 -18.90 24.26
C LEU A 661 19.77 -19.05 22.99
N LYS A 662 20.14 -20.29 22.63
CA LYS A 662 21.04 -20.58 21.51
C LYS A 662 20.38 -20.35 20.15
N TYR A 663 19.10 -20.68 20.02
CA TYR A 663 18.38 -20.70 18.74
C TYR A 663 17.20 -19.74 18.71
N VAL A 664 16.25 -19.84 19.64
CA VAL A 664 14.97 -19.09 19.60
C VAL A 664 15.20 -17.58 19.75
N LEU A 665 15.99 -17.14 20.73
CA LEU A 665 16.28 -15.70 20.89
C LEU A 665 17.02 -15.09 19.70
N ARG A 666 17.77 -15.91 18.95
CA ARG A 666 18.52 -15.50 17.76
C ARG A 666 17.72 -15.68 16.46
N GLY A 667 16.41 -15.88 16.56
CA GLY A 667 15.53 -15.90 15.39
C GLY A 667 15.44 -17.22 14.61
N LYS A 668 16.08 -18.30 15.09
CA LYS A 668 16.01 -19.61 14.42
C LYS A 668 14.74 -20.34 14.79
N ILE A 669 14.17 -21.07 13.83
CA ILE A 669 13.01 -21.93 14.07
C ILE A 669 13.50 -23.34 14.38
N VAL A 670 12.98 -23.94 15.44
CA VAL A 670 13.40 -25.28 15.88
C VAL A 670 12.28 -26.26 15.60
N LEU A 671 12.54 -27.31 14.81
CA LEU A 671 11.61 -28.40 14.56
C LEU A 671 12.03 -29.63 15.37
N TYR A 672 11.12 -30.17 16.15
CA TYR A 672 11.32 -31.44 16.86
C TYR A 672 10.68 -32.59 16.09
N ASP A 673 11.50 -33.55 15.66
CA ASP A 673 11.06 -34.89 15.24
C ASP A 673 10.91 -35.74 16.51
N ARG A 674 9.67 -35.83 16.99
CA ARG A 674 9.27 -36.31 18.33
C ARG A 674 9.65 -35.36 19.46
N TYR A 675 8.80 -35.31 20.48
CA TYR A 675 8.93 -34.40 21.61
C TYR A 675 8.41 -35.05 22.89
N TYR A 676 8.10 -34.26 23.91
CA TYR A 676 7.63 -34.70 25.21
C TYR A 676 6.34 -35.55 25.16
N PHE A 677 5.52 -35.40 24.12
CA PHE A 677 4.26 -36.14 23.96
C PHE A 677 4.45 -37.66 23.92
N ASP A 678 5.61 -38.13 23.46
CA ASP A 678 5.96 -39.55 23.48
C ASP A 678 6.01 -40.11 24.91
N PHE A 679 6.35 -39.32 25.94
CA PHE A 679 6.31 -39.82 27.34
C PHE A 679 4.88 -39.99 27.87
N ILE A 680 3.92 -39.23 27.33
CA ILE A 680 2.52 -39.26 27.75
C ILE A 680 1.77 -40.39 27.01
N ALA A 681 1.94 -40.47 25.68
CA ALA A 681 1.19 -41.38 24.82
C ALA A 681 1.96 -42.66 24.44
N ASP A 682 3.30 -42.67 24.45
CA ASP A 682 4.12 -43.82 24.05
C ASP A 682 5.30 -44.09 25.03
N GLY A 683 5.04 -44.01 26.33
CA GLY A 683 6.08 -44.17 27.37
C GLY A 683 6.87 -45.48 27.28
N ARG A 684 6.24 -46.55 26.76
CA ARG A 684 6.87 -47.86 26.52
C ARG A 684 8.05 -47.79 25.57
N ARG A 685 8.07 -46.85 24.61
CA ARG A 685 9.21 -46.66 23.70
C ARG A 685 10.49 -46.26 24.45
N SER A 686 10.35 -45.48 25.52
CA SER A 686 11.47 -45.07 26.38
C SER A 686 11.70 -46.02 27.56
N ASN A 687 11.07 -47.19 27.55
CA ASN A 687 11.12 -48.19 28.62
C ASN A 687 10.62 -47.63 29.97
N ILE A 688 9.61 -46.76 29.93
CA ILE A 688 8.99 -46.08 31.07
C ILE A 688 7.53 -46.52 31.18
N GLN A 689 7.13 -46.99 32.37
CA GLN A 689 5.74 -47.28 32.72
C GLN A 689 5.39 -46.48 33.98
N LEU A 690 4.73 -45.33 33.80
CA LEU A 690 4.31 -44.42 34.85
C LEU A 690 2.85 -43.99 34.65
N PRO A 691 2.14 -43.53 35.70
CA PRO A 691 0.81 -42.95 35.55
C PRO A 691 0.84 -41.74 34.61
N LYS A 692 -0.13 -41.68 33.69
CA LYS A 692 -0.22 -40.57 32.71
C LYS A 692 -0.31 -39.20 33.38
N THR A 693 -1.03 -39.11 34.50
CA THR A 693 -1.14 -37.89 35.31
C THR A 693 0.21 -37.31 35.72
N LEU A 694 1.17 -38.17 36.11
CA LEU A 694 2.52 -37.76 36.49
C LEU A 694 3.30 -37.24 35.28
N THR A 695 3.28 -37.98 34.17
CA THR A 695 3.96 -37.55 32.93
C THR A 695 3.34 -36.28 32.35
N GLU A 696 2.04 -36.10 32.46
CA GLU A 696 1.34 -34.88 32.03
C GLU A 696 1.63 -33.70 32.94
N ALA A 697 1.65 -33.90 34.26
CA ALA A 697 2.07 -32.89 35.23
C ALA A 697 3.45 -32.32 34.88
N GLY A 698 4.40 -33.21 34.52
CA GLY A 698 5.73 -32.80 34.07
C GLY A 698 5.70 -31.92 32.81
N TYR A 699 4.75 -32.11 31.91
CA TYR A 699 4.63 -31.25 30.73
C TYR A 699 4.35 -29.80 31.14
N HIS A 700 3.50 -29.55 32.14
CA HIS A 700 3.06 -28.21 32.53
C HIS A 700 4.21 -27.26 32.91
N LEU A 701 5.34 -27.81 33.40
CA LEU A 701 6.54 -27.03 33.75
C LEU A 701 7.45 -26.71 32.55
N LEU A 702 7.17 -27.26 31.37
CA LEU A 702 7.94 -27.01 30.14
C LEU A 702 7.40 -25.81 29.35
N LEU A 703 8.32 -25.08 28.71
CA LEU A 703 8.04 -24.06 27.71
C LEU A 703 7.30 -24.70 26.53
N LYS A 704 6.07 -24.24 26.28
CA LYS A 704 5.22 -24.80 25.23
C LYS A 704 5.71 -24.37 23.86
N ALA A 705 5.84 -25.33 22.94
CA ALA A 705 6.07 -25.03 21.54
C ALA A 705 4.89 -24.21 20.98
N LYS A 706 5.17 -23.33 19.99
CA LYS A 706 4.13 -22.48 19.40
C LYS A 706 3.16 -23.33 18.57
N PHE A 707 3.69 -24.35 17.88
CA PHE A 707 2.93 -25.25 17.02
C PHE A 707 3.27 -26.70 17.34
N ASN A 708 2.24 -27.54 17.47
CA ASN A 708 2.39 -28.95 17.76
C ASN A 708 1.49 -29.72 16.78
N PHE A 709 2.10 -30.54 15.93
CA PHE A 709 1.40 -31.32 14.90
C PHE A 709 1.50 -32.80 15.21
N PHE A 710 0.35 -33.48 15.29
CA PHE A 710 0.27 -34.93 15.36
C PHE A 710 -0.13 -35.46 13.98
N LEU A 711 0.78 -36.19 13.33
CA LEU A 711 0.55 -36.81 12.04
C LEU A 711 0.05 -38.23 12.22
N TYR A 712 -1.08 -38.55 11.59
CA TYR A 712 -1.66 -39.90 11.60
C TYR A 712 -2.06 -40.32 10.18
N ALA A 713 -2.26 -41.62 10.00
CA ALA A 713 -2.80 -42.23 8.79
C ALA A 713 -3.57 -43.49 9.22
N SER A 714 -4.25 -44.14 8.28
CA SER A 714 -4.92 -45.40 8.59
C SER A 714 -3.89 -46.47 9.02
N PRO A 715 -4.25 -47.40 9.93
CA PRO A 715 -3.34 -48.47 10.34
C PRO A 715 -2.83 -49.30 9.16
N GLU A 716 -3.66 -49.51 8.15
CA GLU A 716 -3.34 -50.22 6.91
C GLU A 716 -2.24 -49.50 6.13
N GLU A 717 -2.33 -48.18 5.99
CA GLU A 717 -1.30 -47.35 5.34
C GLU A 717 0.00 -47.29 6.15
N ILE A 718 -0.08 -47.26 7.48
CA ILE A 718 1.11 -47.23 8.34
C ILE A 718 1.87 -48.55 8.22
N LEU A 719 1.15 -49.68 8.26
CA LEU A 719 1.72 -51.02 8.11
C LEU A 719 2.30 -51.26 6.72
N SER A 720 1.71 -50.69 5.67
CA SER A 720 2.25 -50.79 4.31
C SER A 720 3.55 -49.99 4.16
N ARG A 721 3.68 -48.85 4.85
CA ARG A 721 4.90 -48.02 4.86
C ARG A 721 6.02 -48.62 5.73
N LYS A 722 5.69 -49.07 6.94
CA LYS A 722 6.65 -49.64 7.91
C LYS A 722 6.00 -50.69 8.81
N LYS A 723 6.49 -51.93 8.76
CA LYS A 723 6.03 -53.06 9.59
C LYS A 723 6.74 -53.13 10.96
N GLU A 724 6.73 -52.04 11.72
CA GLU A 724 7.43 -51.94 13.02
C GLU A 724 6.50 -52.12 14.24
N LEU A 725 5.17 -51.95 14.07
CA LEU A 725 4.17 -52.00 15.14
C LEU A 725 2.99 -52.90 14.74
N SER A 726 2.26 -53.45 15.71
CA SER A 726 1.02 -54.21 15.43
C SER A 726 -0.16 -53.27 15.13
N TYR A 727 -1.13 -53.77 14.35
CA TYR A 727 -2.37 -53.05 14.02
C TYR A 727 -3.04 -52.43 15.26
N HIS A 728 -3.27 -53.24 16.29
CA HIS A 728 -3.88 -52.79 17.54
C HIS A 728 -3.04 -51.71 18.25
N SER A 729 -1.71 -51.82 18.21
CA SER A 729 -0.82 -50.81 18.79
C SER A 729 -0.94 -49.47 18.07
N ILE A 730 -1.07 -49.48 16.75
CA ILE A 730 -1.25 -48.28 15.92
C ILE A 730 -2.59 -47.63 16.26
N CYS A 731 -3.69 -48.39 16.29
CA CYS A 731 -5.01 -47.87 16.65
C CYS A 731 -5.02 -47.23 18.05
N SER A 732 -4.46 -47.94 19.04
CA SER A 732 -4.37 -47.45 20.42
C SER A 732 -3.56 -46.17 20.51
N LEU A 733 -2.36 -46.13 19.92
CA LEU A 733 -1.51 -44.93 19.92
C LEU A 733 -2.18 -43.74 19.23
N THR A 734 -2.76 -43.95 18.04
CA THR A 734 -3.41 -42.89 17.29
C THR A 734 -4.58 -42.28 18.07
N LYS A 735 -5.36 -43.11 18.77
CA LYS A 735 -6.42 -42.66 19.67
C LYS A 735 -5.86 -41.84 20.83
N GLU A 736 -4.80 -42.32 21.49
CA GLU A 736 -4.18 -41.63 22.63
C GLU A 736 -3.60 -40.26 22.25
N TYR A 737 -2.83 -40.18 21.16
CA TYR A 737 -2.30 -38.90 20.67
C TYR A 737 -3.41 -37.94 20.28
N SER A 738 -4.44 -38.42 19.56
CA SER A 738 -5.58 -37.59 19.16
C SER A 738 -6.33 -37.00 20.35
N GLN A 739 -6.60 -37.81 21.37
CA GLN A 739 -7.24 -37.35 22.61
C GLN A 739 -6.37 -36.34 23.36
N LEU A 740 -5.06 -36.59 23.45
CA LEU A 740 -4.11 -35.69 24.10
C LEU A 740 -4.07 -34.33 23.40
N PHE A 741 -3.91 -34.30 22.08
CA PHE A 741 -3.82 -33.06 21.30
C PHE A 741 -5.12 -32.26 21.35
N SER A 742 -6.28 -32.92 21.23
CA SER A 742 -7.59 -32.26 21.35
C SER A 742 -7.77 -31.60 22.72
N ARG A 743 -7.36 -32.28 23.80
CA ARG A 743 -7.43 -31.74 25.15
C ARG A 743 -6.49 -30.55 25.35
N LEU A 744 -5.25 -30.65 24.87
CA LEU A 744 -4.26 -29.58 25.00
C LEU A 744 -4.61 -28.33 24.17
N ASP A 745 -5.20 -28.50 22.98
CA ASP A 745 -5.66 -27.38 22.15
C ASP A 745 -6.77 -26.57 22.85
N LYS A 746 -7.71 -27.26 23.53
CA LYS A 746 -8.77 -26.60 24.31
C LYS A 746 -8.22 -25.84 25.52
N GLN A 747 -7.13 -26.32 26.13
CA GLN A 747 -6.57 -25.73 27.35
C GLN A 747 -5.67 -24.53 27.10
N ASN A 748 -5.03 -24.42 25.92
CA ASN A 748 -4.02 -23.40 25.67
C ASN A 748 -4.31 -22.60 24.39
N ARG A 749 -4.64 -21.32 24.53
CA ARG A 749 -4.90 -20.43 23.39
C ARG A 749 -3.64 -19.93 22.67
N LYS A 750 -2.46 -19.99 23.32
CA LYS A 750 -1.18 -19.46 22.79
C LYS A 750 -0.39 -20.49 21.97
N SER A 751 -0.58 -21.77 22.24
CA SER A 751 0.04 -22.89 21.52
C SER A 751 -1.02 -23.64 20.75
N LYS A 752 -0.73 -24.01 19.50
CA LYS A 752 -1.66 -24.79 18.66
C LYS A 752 -1.32 -26.26 18.71
N TYR A 753 -2.33 -27.12 18.87
CA TYR A 753 -2.19 -28.58 18.85
C TYR A 753 -3.16 -29.15 17.82
N LEU A 754 -2.62 -29.67 16.72
CA LEU A 754 -3.43 -30.10 15.58
C LEU A 754 -3.11 -31.54 15.20
N SER A 755 -4.15 -32.34 15.03
CA SER A 755 -4.07 -33.68 14.43
C SER A 755 -4.30 -33.53 12.92
N ILE A 756 -3.37 -34.03 12.09
CA ILE A 756 -3.44 -33.93 10.64
C ILE A 756 -3.28 -35.33 10.05
N GLU A 757 -4.25 -35.72 9.23
CA GLU A 757 -4.17 -36.95 8.44
C GLU A 757 -3.15 -36.77 7.30
N ASN A 758 -2.22 -37.71 7.17
CA ASN A 758 -1.10 -37.66 6.24
C ASN A 758 -1.21 -38.75 5.17
N ILE A 759 -2.17 -38.54 4.27
CA ILE A 759 -2.36 -39.31 3.03
C ILE A 759 -1.64 -38.61 1.87
N ASN A 760 -1.88 -37.30 1.70
CA ASN A 760 -1.27 -36.49 0.64
C ASN A 760 -0.30 -35.45 1.22
N LEU A 761 0.99 -35.60 0.91
CA LEU A 761 2.06 -34.74 1.41
C LEU A 761 1.80 -33.24 1.16
N ASN A 762 1.35 -32.88 -0.05
CA ASN A 762 1.14 -31.47 -0.44
C ASN A 762 0.01 -30.84 0.39
N THR A 763 -1.08 -31.57 0.62
CA THR A 763 -2.20 -31.10 1.45
C THR A 763 -1.77 -30.95 2.91
N THR A 764 -1.04 -31.93 3.46
CA THR A 764 -0.53 -31.90 4.84
C THR A 764 0.42 -30.72 5.04
N VAL A 765 1.41 -30.55 4.16
CA VAL A 765 2.38 -29.45 4.22
C VAL A 765 1.69 -28.09 4.06
N SER A 766 0.73 -27.96 3.14
CA SER A 766 -0.04 -26.72 2.96
C SER A 766 -0.84 -26.36 4.20
N SER A 767 -1.48 -27.34 4.85
CA SER A 767 -2.21 -27.15 6.12
C SER A 767 -1.30 -26.65 7.26
N ILE A 768 -0.10 -27.26 7.39
CA ILE A 768 0.92 -26.83 8.35
C ILE A 768 1.37 -25.40 8.08
N MET A 769 1.73 -25.08 6.83
CA MET A 769 2.22 -23.75 6.47
C MET A 769 1.14 -22.68 6.67
N ASN A 770 -0.11 -22.96 6.28
CA ASN A 770 -1.25 -22.05 6.51
C ASN A 770 -1.47 -21.81 8.01
N THR A 771 -1.34 -22.83 8.84
CA THR A 771 -1.41 -22.67 10.30
C THR A 771 -0.31 -21.75 10.82
N ILE A 772 0.92 -21.92 10.35
CA ILE A 772 2.08 -21.10 10.76
C ILE A 772 1.90 -19.64 10.31
N ILE A 773 1.38 -19.42 9.09
CA ILE A 773 1.20 -18.09 8.49
C ILE A 773 0.04 -17.33 9.16
N THR A 774 -1.07 -18.00 9.45
CA THR A 774 -2.28 -17.37 9.99
C THR A 774 -2.24 -17.14 11.49
N ALA A 775 -1.41 -17.90 12.23
CA ALA A 775 -1.28 -17.76 13.66
C ALA A 775 -0.56 -16.46 14.06
N ARG A 776 -1.27 -15.61 14.81
CA ARG A 776 -0.75 -14.35 15.35
C ARG A 776 0.34 -14.55 16.41
#